data_AF-A0A2H3J333-F1
#
_entry.id   AF-A0A2H3J333-F1
#
_cell.length_a   1.000
_cell.length_b   1.000
_cell.length_c   1.000
_cell.angle_alpha   90.00
_cell.angle_beta   90.00
_cell.angle_gamma   90.00
#
_symmetry.space_group_name_H-M   'P 1'
#
loop_
_entity.id
_entity.type
_entity.pdbx_description
1 polymer ?
#
loop_
_entity_poly.entity_id
_entity_poly.type
_entity_poly.pdbx_seq_one_letter_code
_entity_poly.pdbx_strand_id
1 'polypeptide(L)'
;MSSKSVSPTPTLSEKHSGIPSRLYEKAQYAKSLILDIATKEQNDRKRGVAIPAGVEKNTYMKAIDELAEQLGKENVGLNDQPLKDGWYMEHPNTHDAMHVLDEEEFVASAVVYPGSTEEVQKIVLWANKYKIPIFPISIGRNLGYGGAAPRVRGSVVIDLGRRMNKILDINPVDHTCLVEPGVTFYALYEEIQKRGYKHLWIDCPDLGGGSVLGNTLDRGIGYTVYGDHWACHSGLEVVLPTGELIRTGMGAMANSSSWQIFPYGYGPMADGLFSQSNYGIVTKLGMTLMPNPGGYESYLYTFPNESDLAPLVDIIRPLRIGNILENVAQLRHVVQAIAYSGKPRSSYFQGEGQMTDELAREIARKELNYGDFTWLYYGMSYGPKEIRQYKLDIIHKEFSKIPGARRIDPATLPKTDYFWSRDRIAAGIPDLEELRWVNWYPNGGHIAFSPVSPVRGPDATELWRIARSRAAEFGHDIFPAFCVGLREMHLIVECVFNRDDPDSRKKALACMRAMIDEAASKGYGEYRTHLVLMDQIAKTYDFNDHALMKFNERIKDTLDPNGILAPGKSGVWPARYRGRGADIIKVEHPERGDDTRAWGPPFAEYKDGRKGPGESAYYLSVNRNKKSLGLSFAHPEGVEILHELAKNCDVLVENYLPGSLKKYDMDYESIRKLNPRLIYASITGYGQTGPYSNRPGFDVMVEAEFGLMHLTGSRDGPPVKVGVAVTDLTTGLYACNSIMAALLARTNTGEGQHLDVCLSDVQTATLANMAESVLISGKRDSGRWGTAHPSVVPYQGFKTGDGDIFLGGANDRLFGILCEKLGKSEWSQDPKYVTNNERVRNRKELEDLIEAETTKRTTQEWLNILEGSGLPYAAVNDVLGTLNHEHTKARGMVQEIDHPSCGPIKVLSPPVKYSNADPSIRSPPPLLGEHTDEVLEDVVGLSRERILSLKAKGVIA
;
A
#
# COMPACT_ATOMS: atom_id res chain seq x y z
N MET A 1 -32.83 -17.11 -23.08
CA MET A 1 -32.17 -18.41 -22.84
C MET A 1 -30.72 -18.21 -23.19
N SER A 2 -29.81 -18.48 -22.26
CA SER A 2 -28.36 -18.39 -22.46
C SER A 2 -27.92 -19.25 -23.64
N SER A 3 -26.99 -18.77 -24.46
CA SER A 3 -26.35 -19.58 -25.51
C SER A 3 -25.28 -20.53 -24.94
N LYS A 4 -24.90 -20.38 -23.67
CA LYS A 4 -23.87 -21.16 -22.98
C LYS A 4 -24.53 -22.16 -22.01
N SER A 5 -23.98 -23.37 -21.91
CA SER A 5 -24.41 -24.36 -20.92
C SER A 5 -24.09 -23.85 -19.51
N VAL A 6 -25.11 -23.73 -18.65
CA VAL A 6 -24.97 -23.27 -17.26
C VAL A 6 -24.83 -24.50 -16.36
N SER A 7 -23.65 -24.68 -15.74
CA SER A 7 -23.44 -25.80 -14.83
C SER A 7 -24.27 -25.67 -13.53
N PRO A 8 -24.68 -26.80 -12.92
CA PRO A 8 -25.41 -26.79 -11.64
C PRO A 8 -24.74 -25.95 -10.55
N THR A 9 -25.53 -25.17 -9.81
CA THR A 9 -25.04 -24.43 -8.64
C THR A 9 -25.04 -25.36 -7.41
N PRO A 10 -23.95 -25.47 -6.64
CA PRO A 10 -23.89 -26.36 -5.49
C PRO A 10 -24.87 -25.94 -4.39
N THR A 11 -25.57 -26.92 -3.82
CA THR A 11 -26.55 -26.77 -2.75
C THR A 11 -25.93 -26.96 -1.36
N LEU A 12 -26.62 -26.52 -0.30
CA LEU A 12 -26.17 -26.73 1.09
C LEU A 12 -25.99 -28.21 1.47
N SER A 13 -26.72 -29.13 0.83
CA SER A 13 -26.53 -30.58 1.02
C SER A 13 -25.25 -31.12 0.38
N GLU A 14 -24.70 -30.43 -0.62
CA GLU A 14 -23.50 -30.85 -1.35
C GLU A 14 -22.24 -30.16 -0.80
N LYS A 15 -22.35 -28.90 -0.37
CA LYS A 15 -21.24 -28.08 0.14
C LYS A 15 -21.72 -27.11 1.22
N HIS A 16 -20.94 -26.94 2.29
CA HIS A 16 -21.26 -26.03 3.41
C HIS A 16 -21.54 -24.57 2.98
N SER A 17 -20.92 -24.11 1.89
CA SER A 17 -21.10 -22.77 1.33
C SER A 17 -22.17 -22.71 0.22
N GLY A 18 -22.92 -23.80 0.00
CA GLY A 18 -23.89 -23.93 -1.09
C GLY A 18 -25.16 -23.09 -0.91
N ILE A 19 -26.01 -23.11 -1.93
CA ILE A 19 -27.30 -22.39 -1.92
C ILE A 19 -28.37 -23.27 -1.25
N PRO A 20 -29.31 -22.71 -0.44
CA PRO A 20 -30.46 -23.48 0.03
C PRO A 20 -31.37 -23.84 -1.15
N SER A 21 -32.02 -25.01 -1.10
CA SER A 21 -32.85 -25.52 -2.19
C SER A 21 -33.96 -24.54 -2.60
N ARG A 22 -34.52 -23.77 -1.65
CA ARG A 22 -35.55 -22.73 -1.92
C ARG A 22 -35.08 -21.58 -2.82
N LEU A 23 -33.76 -21.35 -2.91
CA LEU A 23 -33.14 -20.30 -3.73
C LEU A 23 -32.43 -20.86 -4.97
N TYR A 24 -32.49 -22.17 -5.21
CA TYR A 24 -31.73 -22.82 -6.29
C TYR A 24 -32.03 -22.22 -7.66
N GLU A 25 -33.31 -22.08 -8.02
CA GLU A 25 -33.71 -21.52 -9.32
C GLU A 25 -33.25 -20.06 -9.49
N LYS A 26 -33.31 -19.26 -8.43
CA LYS A 26 -32.80 -17.88 -8.44
C LYS A 26 -31.29 -17.84 -8.65
N ALA A 27 -30.55 -18.73 -7.98
CA ALA A 27 -29.11 -18.84 -8.12
C ALA A 27 -28.71 -19.26 -9.54
N GLN A 28 -29.44 -20.21 -10.13
CA GLN A 28 -29.23 -20.64 -11.51
C GLN A 28 -29.50 -19.53 -12.52
N TYR A 29 -30.57 -18.77 -12.29
CA TYR A 29 -30.85 -17.59 -13.10
C TYR A 29 -29.74 -16.53 -12.98
N ALA A 30 -29.32 -16.18 -11.76
CA ALA A 30 -28.25 -15.20 -11.54
C ALA A 30 -26.92 -15.64 -12.21
N LYS A 31 -26.56 -16.92 -12.08
CA LYS A 31 -25.40 -17.51 -12.75
C LYS A 31 -25.51 -17.42 -14.27
N SER A 32 -26.69 -17.67 -14.83
CA SER A 32 -26.90 -17.54 -16.29
C SER A 32 -26.65 -16.12 -16.80
N LEU A 33 -27.09 -15.10 -16.06
CA LEU A 33 -26.90 -13.70 -16.45
C LEU A 33 -25.42 -13.30 -16.49
N ILE A 34 -24.62 -13.79 -15.53
CA ILE A 34 -23.18 -13.56 -15.49
C ILE A 34 -22.51 -14.19 -16.73
N LEU A 35 -22.84 -15.45 -17.04
CA LEU A 35 -22.23 -16.19 -18.14
C LEU A 35 -22.58 -15.63 -19.53
N ASP A 36 -23.78 -15.07 -19.67
CA ASP A 36 -24.28 -14.46 -20.91
C ASP A 36 -23.44 -13.24 -21.35
N ILE A 37 -22.91 -12.48 -20.40
CA ILE A 37 -22.11 -11.27 -20.68
C ILE A 37 -20.61 -11.44 -20.40
N ALA A 38 -20.17 -12.61 -19.95
CA ALA A 38 -18.76 -12.89 -19.68
C ALA A 38 -17.94 -12.94 -20.98
N THR A 39 -16.85 -12.15 -21.01
CA THR A 39 -15.90 -12.07 -22.12
C THR A 39 -14.47 -12.45 -21.74
N LYS A 40 -14.14 -12.50 -20.44
CA LYS A 40 -12.80 -12.86 -19.94
C LYS A 40 -12.49 -14.31 -20.29
N GLU A 41 -11.33 -14.54 -20.91
CA GLU A 41 -10.77 -15.87 -21.15
C GLU A 41 -9.88 -16.30 -19.96
N GLN A 42 -9.75 -17.61 -19.75
CA GLN A 42 -8.89 -18.16 -18.72
C GLN A 42 -7.44 -18.13 -19.21
N ASN A 43 -6.56 -17.42 -18.48
CA ASN A 43 -5.13 -17.35 -18.78
C ASN A 43 -4.31 -18.19 -17.80
N ASP A 44 -3.13 -18.63 -18.25
CA ASP A 44 -2.11 -19.23 -17.40
C ASP A 44 -1.44 -18.19 -16.51
N ARG A 45 -0.85 -18.64 -15.40
CA ARG A 45 -0.11 -17.77 -14.48
C ARG A 45 1.15 -17.22 -15.15
N LYS A 46 1.35 -15.91 -15.06
CA LYS A 46 2.54 -15.19 -15.50
C LYS A 46 3.66 -15.25 -14.47
N ARG A 47 3.35 -15.25 -13.17
CA ARG A 47 4.35 -15.10 -12.09
C ARG A 47 4.60 -16.36 -11.25
N GLY A 48 4.07 -17.52 -11.66
CA GLY A 48 4.19 -18.79 -10.93
C GLY A 48 3.67 -18.73 -9.49
N VAL A 49 3.94 -19.75 -8.67
CA VAL A 49 3.53 -19.76 -7.24
C VAL A 49 4.12 -18.55 -6.52
N ALA A 50 3.26 -17.75 -5.87
CA ALA A 50 3.69 -16.58 -5.14
C ALA A 50 4.28 -17.00 -3.80
N ILE A 51 5.61 -16.98 -3.66
CA ILE A 51 6.27 -17.27 -2.37
C ILE A 51 6.28 -16.00 -1.51
N PRO A 52 5.98 -16.08 -0.20
CA PRO A 52 5.99 -14.90 0.65
C PRO A 52 7.40 -14.30 0.75
N ALA A 53 7.47 -12.97 0.68
CA ALA A 53 8.75 -12.25 0.68
C ALA A 53 9.57 -12.53 1.94
N GLY A 54 10.85 -12.91 1.76
CA GLY A 54 11.76 -13.27 2.85
C GLY A 54 11.66 -14.72 3.33
N VAL A 55 11.08 -15.62 2.51
CA VAL A 55 11.06 -17.06 2.75
C VAL A 55 11.59 -17.78 1.50
N GLU A 56 12.67 -18.55 1.63
CA GLU A 56 13.20 -19.36 0.54
C GLU A 56 12.18 -20.37 0.00
N LYS A 57 12.17 -20.60 -1.32
CA LYS A 57 11.22 -21.49 -1.99
C LYS A 57 11.27 -22.94 -1.48
N ASN A 58 12.43 -23.58 -1.35
CA ASN A 58 12.51 -24.97 -0.87
C ASN A 58 12.16 -25.07 0.61
N THR A 59 12.55 -24.09 1.43
CA THR A 59 12.16 -23.96 2.83
C THR A 59 10.65 -23.82 2.94
N TYR A 60 10.04 -23.01 2.08
CA TYR A 60 8.59 -22.88 1.96
C TYR A 60 7.93 -24.20 1.54
N MET A 61 8.46 -24.90 0.53
CA MET A 61 7.90 -26.19 0.11
C MET A 61 8.01 -27.25 1.20
N LYS A 62 9.16 -27.34 1.89
CA LYS A 62 9.33 -28.20 3.07
C LYS A 62 8.37 -27.82 4.19
N ALA A 63 8.16 -26.53 4.42
CA ALA A 63 7.20 -26.05 5.40
C ALA A 63 5.77 -26.48 5.02
N ILE A 64 5.40 -26.39 3.74
CA ILE A 64 4.09 -26.86 3.24
C ILE A 64 3.94 -28.37 3.38
N ASP A 65 4.98 -29.16 3.09
CA ASP A 65 4.98 -30.60 3.29
C ASP A 65 4.80 -30.96 4.78
N GLU A 66 5.52 -30.29 5.68
CA GLU A 66 5.36 -30.46 7.13
C GLU A 66 3.94 -30.11 7.59
N LEU A 67 3.35 -29.03 7.05
CA LEU A 67 1.98 -28.65 7.38
C LEU A 67 0.97 -29.66 6.84
N ALA A 68 1.21 -30.21 5.66
CA ALA A 68 0.40 -31.27 5.05
C ALA A 68 0.48 -32.57 5.84
N GLU A 69 1.62 -32.90 6.46
CA GLU A 69 1.74 -34.01 7.41
C GLU A 69 0.93 -33.78 8.69
N GLN A 70 0.88 -32.54 9.17
CA GLN A 70 0.14 -32.20 10.40
C GLN A 70 -1.39 -32.14 10.23
N LEU A 71 -1.87 -31.74 9.04
CA LEU A 71 -3.29 -31.50 8.74
C LEU A 71 -3.92 -32.55 7.81
N GLY A 72 -3.12 -33.37 7.13
CA GLY A 72 -3.55 -34.20 6.00
C GLY A 72 -3.36 -33.48 4.66
N LYS A 73 -2.84 -34.20 3.66
CA LYS A 73 -2.48 -33.64 2.34
C LYS A 73 -3.66 -33.03 1.60
N GLU A 74 -4.85 -33.59 1.77
CA GLU A 74 -6.10 -33.09 1.19
C GLU A 74 -6.55 -31.74 1.77
N ASN A 75 -5.98 -31.35 2.91
CA ASN A 75 -6.30 -30.11 3.63
C ASN A 75 -5.25 -29.01 3.42
N VAL A 76 -4.27 -29.22 2.54
CA VAL A 76 -3.23 -28.24 2.16
C VAL A 76 -3.11 -28.21 0.64
N GLY A 77 -3.51 -27.11 0.01
CA GLY A 77 -3.44 -26.94 -1.44
C GLY A 77 -2.50 -25.82 -1.84
N LEU A 78 -1.43 -26.14 -2.57
CA LEU A 78 -0.61 -25.13 -3.24
C LEU A 78 -1.44 -24.40 -4.30
N ASN A 79 -1.23 -23.10 -4.44
CA ASN A 79 -1.87 -22.30 -5.46
C ASN A 79 -0.98 -22.22 -6.71
N ASP A 80 -0.87 -23.33 -7.43
CA ASP A 80 -0.01 -23.50 -8.62
C ASP A 80 -0.79 -23.62 -9.94
N GLN A 81 -2.12 -23.58 -9.87
CA GLN A 81 -3.02 -23.65 -11.02
C GLN A 81 -3.40 -22.26 -11.55
N PRO A 82 -3.90 -22.15 -12.80
CA PRO A 82 -4.51 -20.92 -13.31
C PRO A 82 -5.58 -20.35 -12.37
N LEU A 83 -5.59 -19.03 -12.20
CA LEU A 83 -6.51 -18.35 -11.28
C LEU A 83 -7.92 -18.31 -11.88
N LYS A 84 -8.88 -18.90 -11.18
CA LYS A 84 -10.30 -18.93 -11.60
C LYS A 84 -11.13 -18.01 -10.71
N ASP A 85 -11.57 -16.88 -11.25
CA ASP A 85 -12.36 -15.89 -10.50
C ASP A 85 -13.72 -16.42 -10.02
N GLY A 86 -14.27 -17.42 -10.73
CA GLY A 86 -15.58 -18.00 -10.41
C GLY A 86 -16.72 -16.98 -10.37
N TRP A 87 -17.69 -17.25 -9.50
CA TRP A 87 -18.79 -16.35 -9.14
C TRP A 87 -19.17 -16.54 -7.68
N TYR A 88 -20.11 -15.75 -7.14
CA TYR A 88 -20.43 -15.72 -5.71
C TYR A 88 -20.59 -17.10 -5.03
N MET A 89 -21.29 -18.06 -5.65
CA MET A 89 -21.47 -19.39 -5.03
C MET A 89 -20.26 -20.32 -5.17
N GLU A 90 -19.40 -20.07 -6.16
CA GLU A 90 -18.22 -20.85 -6.53
C GLU A 90 -16.98 -19.93 -6.58
N HIS A 91 -16.78 -19.14 -5.53
CA HIS A 91 -15.72 -18.13 -5.45
C HIS A 91 -14.37 -18.78 -5.10
N PRO A 92 -13.24 -18.18 -5.51
CA PRO A 92 -11.90 -18.65 -5.17
C PRO A 92 -11.53 -18.28 -3.74
N ASN A 93 -10.67 -19.11 -3.14
CA ASN A 93 -10.03 -18.83 -1.84
C ASN A 93 -8.53 -18.49 -1.98
N THR A 94 -8.09 -18.14 -3.19
CA THR A 94 -6.67 -17.96 -3.52
C THR A 94 -6.29 -16.54 -3.90
N HIS A 95 -7.24 -15.71 -4.35
CA HIS A 95 -6.98 -14.37 -4.88
C HIS A 95 -8.27 -13.54 -4.85
N ASP A 96 -8.17 -12.29 -5.32
CA ASP A 96 -9.30 -11.38 -5.40
C ASP A 96 -10.10 -11.65 -6.68
N ALA A 97 -11.28 -12.25 -6.54
CA ALA A 97 -12.17 -12.56 -7.65
C ALA A 97 -12.69 -11.32 -8.39
N MET A 98 -12.65 -10.14 -7.77
CA MET A 98 -13.09 -8.87 -8.35
C MET A 98 -11.92 -7.89 -8.44
N HIS A 99 -10.75 -8.41 -8.84
CA HIS A 99 -9.48 -7.68 -8.82
C HIS A 99 -9.53 -6.30 -9.50
N VAL A 100 -9.28 -5.25 -8.71
CA VAL A 100 -9.03 -3.88 -9.22
C VAL A 100 -7.56 -3.68 -9.62
N LEU A 101 -6.66 -4.53 -9.14
CA LEU A 101 -5.26 -4.61 -9.57
C LEU A 101 -5.08 -5.77 -10.56
N ASP A 102 -3.82 -6.07 -10.91
CA ASP A 102 -3.47 -7.31 -11.60
C ASP A 102 -3.94 -8.53 -10.79
N GLU A 103 -4.45 -9.56 -11.47
CA GLU A 103 -5.07 -10.74 -10.81
C GLU A 103 -4.08 -11.53 -9.95
N GLU A 104 -2.77 -11.40 -10.21
CA GLU A 104 -1.68 -12.03 -9.45
C GLU A 104 -1.06 -11.11 -8.37
N GLU A 105 -1.66 -9.95 -8.10
CA GLU A 105 -1.13 -8.99 -7.12
C GLU A 105 -1.47 -9.39 -5.68
N PHE A 106 -2.75 -9.57 -5.38
CA PHE A 106 -3.20 -10.16 -4.10
C PHE A 106 -3.52 -11.63 -4.32
N VAL A 107 -2.51 -12.47 -4.16
CA VAL A 107 -2.61 -13.90 -4.41
C VAL A 107 -1.92 -14.68 -3.29
N ALA A 108 -2.56 -15.77 -2.88
CA ALA A 108 -2.05 -16.71 -1.89
C ALA A 108 -1.00 -17.64 -2.49
N SER A 109 -0.07 -18.10 -1.66
CA SER A 109 0.88 -19.14 -2.00
C SER A 109 0.25 -20.53 -1.92
N ALA A 110 -0.60 -20.73 -0.91
CA ALA A 110 -1.35 -21.94 -0.63
C ALA A 110 -2.63 -21.60 0.15
N VAL A 111 -3.56 -22.55 0.20
CA VAL A 111 -4.76 -22.52 1.04
C VAL A 111 -4.75 -23.75 1.94
N VAL A 112 -5.03 -23.55 3.22
CA VAL A 112 -5.12 -24.63 4.21
C VAL A 112 -6.50 -24.65 4.87
N TYR A 113 -6.95 -25.85 5.22
CA TYR A 113 -8.33 -26.11 5.64
C TYR A 113 -8.37 -26.80 7.02
N PRO A 114 -8.16 -26.08 8.13
CA PRO A 114 -8.25 -26.67 9.47
C PRO A 114 -9.68 -27.11 9.78
N GLY A 115 -9.83 -28.24 10.48
CA GLY A 115 -11.10 -28.80 10.93
C GLY A 115 -11.39 -28.62 12.42
N SER A 116 -10.46 -28.04 13.18
CA SER A 116 -10.64 -27.77 14.60
C SER A 116 -9.78 -26.60 15.07
N THR A 117 -10.07 -26.10 16.27
CA THR A 117 -9.28 -25.05 16.92
C THR A 117 -7.83 -25.50 17.16
N GLU A 118 -7.60 -26.78 17.47
CA GLU A 118 -6.26 -27.36 17.67
C GLU A 118 -5.46 -27.37 16.36
N GLU A 119 -6.10 -27.66 15.22
CA GLU A 119 -5.47 -27.54 13.91
C GLU A 119 -5.10 -26.08 13.58
N VAL A 120 -5.92 -25.11 13.98
CA VAL A 120 -5.56 -23.68 13.87
C VAL A 120 -4.33 -23.34 14.72
N GLN A 121 -4.24 -23.85 15.95
CA GLN A 121 -3.04 -23.67 16.79
C GLN A 121 -1.78 -24.25 16.13
N LYS A 122 -1.89 -25.43 15.52
CA LYS A 122 -0.78 -26.04 14.74
C LYS A 122 -0.33 -25.14 13.59
N ILE A 123 -1.26 -24.58 12.82
CA ILE A 123 -0.94 -23.65 11.72
C ILE A 123 -0.22 -22.40 12.25
N VAL A 124 -0.66 -21.84 13.37
CA VAL A 124 -0.02 -20.66 13.97
C VAL A 124 1.40 -20.97 14.45
N LEU A 125 1.61 -22.10 15.12
CA LEU A 125 2.93 -22.54 15.57
C LEU A 125 3.87 -22.80 14.37
N TRP A 126 3.33 -23.44 13.32
CA TRP A 126 4.03 -23.65 12.06
C TRP A 126 4.44 -22.31 11.40
N ALA A 127 3.51 -21.35 11.31
CA ALA A 127 3.76 -20.04 10.73
C ALA A 127 4.86 -19.28 11.50
N ASN A 128 4.87 -19.37 12.83
CA ASN A 128 5.95 -18.80 13.65
C ASN A 128 7.31 -19.45 13.38
N LYS A 129 7.35 -20.79 13.32
CA LYS A 129 8.59 -21.54 13.04
C LYS A 129 9.26 -21.10 11.74
N TYR A 130 8.46 -20.92 10.68
CA TYR A 130 8.96 -20.55 9.35
C TYR A 130 8.86 -19.06 9.02
N LYS A 131 8.32 -18.25 9.94
CA LYS A 131 8.03 -16.83 9.76
C LYS A 131 7.14 -16.54 8.52
N ILE A 132 6.31 -17.50 8.13
CA ILE A 132 5.42 -17.40 6.97
C ILE A 132 4.18 -16.58 7.34
N PRO A 133 3.80 -15.55 6.56
CA PRO A 133 2.57 -14.82 6.81
C PRO A 133 1.34 -15.69 6.50
N ILE A 134 0.36 -15.64 7.40
CA ILE A 134 -0.91 -16.35 7.31
C ILE A 134 -2.09 -15.37 7.27
N PHE A 135 -3.14 -15.71 6.52
CA PHE A 135 -4.30 -14.83 6.33
C PHE A 135 -5.61 -15.62 6.56
N PRO A 136 -6.27 -15.47 7.72
CA PRO A 136 -7.47 -16.22 8.03
C PRO A 136 -8.68 -15.67 7.29
N ILE A 137 -9.50 -16.58 6.76
CA ILE A 137 -10.82 -16.29 6.22
C ILE A 137 -11.83 -17.26 6.83
N SER A 138 -13.09 -16.83 6.88
CA SER A 138 -14.21 -17.73 7.16
C SER A 138 -14.69 -18.38 5.87
N ILE A 139 -15.57 -17.71 5.11
CA ILE A 139 -16.08 -18.23 3.84
C ILE A 139 -15.32 -17.70 2.62
N GLY A 140 -14.72 -16.50 2.69
CA GLY A 140 -14.02 -15.86 1.55
C GLY A 140 -14.90 -14.98 0.65
N ARG A 141 -16.18 -14.81 0.97
CA ARG A 141 -17.15 -13.99 0.21
C ARG A 141 -17.10 -12.49 0.52
N ASN A 142 -15.93 -11.96 0.86
CA ASN A 142 -15.76 -10.53 1.12
C ASN A 142 -15.56 -9.71 -0.17
N LEU A 143 -16.40 -9.98 -1.17
CA LEU A 143 -16.29 -9.39 -2.51
C LEU A 143 -16.54 -7.87 -2.43
N GLY A 144 -15.83 -7.10 -3.23
CA GLY A 144 -15.74 -5.63 -3.10
C GLY A 144 -14.68 -5.12 -2.13
N TYR A 145 -14.22 -5.99 -1.23
CA TYR A 145 -13.22 -5.67 -0.22
C TYR A 145 -11.95 -6.54 -0.33
N GLY A 146 -11.79 -7.26 -1.44
CA GLY A 146 -10.65 -8.14 -1.74
C GLY A 146 -10.93 -9.65 -1.62
N GLY A 147 -12.18 -10.04 -1.33
CA GLY A 147 -12.59 -11.44 -1.32
C GLY A 147 -11.83 -12.27 -0.28
N ALA A 148 -11.20 -13.34 -0.75
CA ALA A 148 -10.36 -14.23 0.04
C ALA A 148 -8.86 -13.89 -0.02
N ALA A 149 -8.48 -12.88 -0.80
CA ALA A 149 -7.10 -12.58 -1.09
C ALA A 149 -6.33 -12.10 0.15
N PRO A 150 -5.07 -12.51 0.34
CA PRO A 150 -4.24 -11.94 1.38
C PRO A 150 -3.71 -10.56 1.00
N ARG A 151 -3.59 -9.67 2.00
CA ARG A 151 -2.99 -8.33 1.79
C ARG A 151 -1.53 -8.39 1.33
N VAL A 152 -0.76 -9.34 1.87
CA VAL A 152 0.62 -9.62 1.47
C VAL A 152 0.62 -10.80 0.52
N ARG A 153 1.10 -10.54 -0.71
CA ARG A 153 1.29 -11.56 -1.75
C ARG A 153 2.11 -12.73 -1.23
N GLY A 154 1.64 -13.94 -1.52
CA GLY A 154 2.27 -15.18 -1.10
C GLY A 154 1.99 -15.58 0.36
N SER A 155 1.08 -14.92 1.06
CA SER A 155 0.62 -15.46 2.36
C SER A 155 -0.14 -16.78 2.16
N VAL A 156 -0.11 -17.64 3.18
CA VAL A 156 -0.96 -18.83 3.23
C VAL A 156 -2.34 -18.43 3.74
N VAL A 157 -3.37 -18.67 2.94
CA VAL A 157 -4.77 -18.42 3.34
C VAL A 157 -5.25 -19.58 4.21
N ILE A 158 -5.83 -19.27 5.36
CA ILE A 158 -6.45 -20.25 6.25
C ILE A 158 -7.96 -20.19 6.04
N ASP A 159 -8.51 -21.12 5.26
CA ASP A 159 -9.95 -21.28 5.08
C ASP A 159 -10.51 -22.11 6.23
N LEU A 160 -10.94 -21.40 7.27
CA LEU A 160 -11.55 -22.00 8.46
C LEU A 160 -12.91 -22.63 8.11
N GLY A 161 -13.67 -22.01 7.21
CA GLY A 161 -15.06 -22.33 6.98
C GLY A 161 -15.28 -23.69 6.33
N ARG A 162 -14.30 -24.20 5.56
CA ARG A 162 -14.47 -25.49 4.87
C ARG A 162 -14.77 -26.66 5.80
N ARG A 163 -14.07 -26.75 6.94
CA ARG A 163 -14.18 -27.87 7.89
C ARG A 163 -14.66 -27.46 9.28
N MET A 164 -14.59 -26.17 9.65
CA MET A 164 -15.20 -25.63 10.88
C MET A 164 -16.51 -24.92 10.54
N ASN A 165 -17.58 -25.68 10.29
CA ASN A 165 -18.87 -25.18 9.78
C ASN A 165 -20.08 -25.57 10.65
N LYS A 166 -19.87 -25.91 11.91
CA LYS A 166 -20.94 -26.34 12.81
C LYS A 166 -21.68 -25.17 13.43
N ILE A 167 -23.00 -25.33 13.52
CA ILE A 167 -23.83 -24.60 14.48
C ILE A 167 -23.73 -25.37 15.79
N LEU A 168 -22.97 -24.83 16.74
CA LEU A 168 -22.63 -25.51 17.98
C LEU A 168 -23.79 -25.48 18.98
N ASP A 169 -24.52 -24.37 19.01
CA ASP A 169 -25.72 -24.23 19.83
C ASP A 169 -26.73 -23.25 19.20
N ILE A 170 -28.02 -23.51 19.44
CA ILE A 170 -29.12 -22.56 19.27
C ILE A 170 -29.97 -22.70 20.50
N ASN A 171 -29.95 -21.68 21.36
CA ASN A 171 -30.77 -21.62 22.56
C ASN A 171 -32.07 -20.85 22.26
N PRO A 172 -33.22 -21.54 22.17
CA PRO A 172 -34.49 -20.91 21.83
C PRO A 172 -35.14 -20.15 22.99
N VAL A 173 -34.63 -20.31 24.22
CA VAL A 173 -35.13 -19.61 25.41
C VAL A 173 -34.42 -18.28 25.54
N ASP A 174 -33.09 -18.31 25.48
CA ASP A 174 -32.25 -17.11 25.65
C ASP A 174 -32.09 -16.31 24.34
N HIS A 175 -32.59 -16.85 23.22
CA HIS A 175 -32.49 -16.24 21.89
C HIS A 175 -31.03 -15.99 21.50
N THR A 176 -30.20 -17.02 21.57
CA THR A 176 -28.78 -16.95 21.22
C THR A 176 -28.35 -18.13 20.35
N CYS A 177 -27.25 -17.98 19.63
CA CYS A 177 -26.56 -19.10 18.98
C CYS A 177 -25.04 -19.01 19.16
N LEU A 178 -24.37 -20.15 19.03
CA LEU A 178 -22.92 -20.28 18.98
C LEU A 178 -22.53 -20.97 17.67
N VAL A 179 -21.67 -20.33 16.87
CA VAL A 179 -21.34 -20.79 15.52
C VAL A 179 -19.84 -20.84 15.25
N GLU A 180 -19.43 -21.76 14.38
CA GLU A 180 -18.09 -21.81 13.78
C GLU A 180 -18.01 -20.94 12.50
N PRO A 181 -16.81 -20.63 11.98
CA PRO A 181 -16.61 -19.71 10.85
C PRO A 181 -17.35 -20.10 9.56
N GLY A 182 -17.57 -21.39 9.32
CA GLY A 182 -18.20 -21.89 8.09
C GLY A 182 -19.72 -21.81 8.06
N VAL A 183 -20.37 -21.35 9.14
CA VAL A 183 -21.82 -21.17 9.16
C VAL A 183 -22.19 -19.92 8.37
N THR A 184 -22.89 -20.12 7.25
CA THR A 184 -23.46 -19.03 6.45
C THR A 184 -24.80 -18.56 7.03
N PHE A 185 -25.25 -17.36 6.67
CA PHE A 185 -26.60 -16.90 7.05
C PHE A 185 -27.69 -17.83 6.49
N TYR A 186 -27.48 -18.40 5.29
CA TYR A 186 -28.36 -19.47 4.78
C TYR A 186 -28.40 -20.67 5.72
N ALA A 187 -27.25 -21.23 6.10
CA ALA A 187 -27.19 -22.42 6.94
C ALA A 187 -27.86 -22.20 8.32
N LEU A 188 -27.61 -21.04 8.94
CA LEU A 188 -28.23 -20.70 10.22
C LEU A 188 -29.76 -20.57 10.10
N TYR A 189 -30.24 -19.89 9.06
CA TYR A 189 -31.67 -19.76 8.80
C TYR A 189 -32.34 -21.13 8.61
N GLU A 190 -31.80 -21.97 7.71
CA GLU A 190 -32.38 -23.28 7.40
C GLU A 190 -32.40 -24.21 8.64
N GLU A 191 -31.37 -24.16 9.49
CA GLU A 191 -31.34 -24.95 10.73
C GLU A 191 -32.39 -24.49 11.75
N ILE A 192 -32.60 -23.18 11.92
CA ILE A 192 -33.68 -22.63 12.76
C ILE A 192 -35.04 -23.10 12.26
N GLN A 193 -35.28 -23.04 10.94
CA GLN A 193 -36.52 -23.51 10.33
C GLN A 193 -36.71 -25.02 10.54
N LYS A 194 -35.64 -25.81 10.33
CA LYS A 194 -35.65 -27.26 10.51
C LYS A 194 -35.94 -27.69 11.95
N ARG A 195 -35.46 -26.93 12.95
CA ARG A 195 -35.77 -27.17 14.38
C ARG A 195 -37.18 -26.71 14.77
N GLY A 196 -37.89 -25.99 13.89
CA GLY A 196 -39.24 -25.51 14.15
C GLY A 196 -39.31 -24.30 15.08
N TYR A 197 -38.20 -23.58 15.29
CA TYR A 197 -38.12 -22.41 16.17
C TYR A 197 -38.71 -21.16 15.49
N LYS A 198 -40.02 -21.17 15.25
CA LYS A 198 -40.75 -20.09 14.56
C LYS A 198 -40.73 -18.75 15.30
N HIS A 199 -40.38 -18.76 16.58
CA HIS A 199 -40.24 -17.58 17.42
C HIS A 199 -38.84 -16.96 17.39
N LEU A 200 -37.88 -17.51 16.63
CA LEU A 200 -36.52 -16.97 16.46
C LEU A 200 -36.31 -16.49 15.04
N TRP A 201 -35.75 -15.29 14.92
CA TRP A 201 -35.31 -14.68 13.67
C TRP A 201 -33.80 -14.44 13.70
N ILE A 202 -33.16 -14.50 12.54
CA ILE A 202 -31.80 -14.02 12.35
C ILE A 202 -31.84 -12.60 11.78
N ASP A 203 -30.74 -11.86 11.93
CA ASP A 203 -30.42 -10.78 11.00
C ASP A 203 -29.56 -11.34 9.86
N CYS A 204 -29.64 -10.76 8.66
CA CYS A 204 -28.77 -11.09 7.54
C CYS A 204 -28.44 -9.87 6.67
N PRO A 205 -27.24 -9.84 6.07
CA PRO A 205 -26.89 -8.85 5.05
C PRO A 205 -27.66 -9.12 3.75
N ASP A 206 -27.37 -8.32 2.72
CA ASP A 206 -28.05 -8.37 1.43
C ASP A 206 -27.92 -9.73 0.73
N LEU A 207 -26.76 -10.37 0.92
CA LEU A 207 -26.44 -11.68 0.38
C LEU A 207 -26.20 -12.68 1.51
N GLY A 208 -27.09 -13.67 1.62
CA GLY A 208 -27.06 -14.66 2.70
C GLY A 208 -25.92 -15.70 2.64
N GLY A 209 -25.11 -15.68 1.59
CA GLY A 209 -24.02 -16.63 1.41
C GLY A 209 -22.77 -16.32 2.26
N GLY A 210 -22.68 -15.13 2.85
CA GLY A 210 -21.58 -14.77 3.75
C GLY A 210 -21.56 -15.60 5.03
N SER A 211 -20.39 -15.66 5.68
CA SER A 211 -20.25 -16.21 7.03
C SER A 211 -20.92 -15.28 8.05
N VAL A 212 -21.67 -15.84 9.00
CA VAL A 212 -22.17 -15.08 10.17
C VAL A 212 -20.98 -14.48 10.92
N LEU A 213 -19.99 -15.32 11.26
CA LEU A 213 -18.80 -14.92 11.99
C LEU A 213 -17.94 -13.92 11.21
N GLY A 214 -17.59 -14.25 9.97
CA GLY A 214 -16.72 -13.40 9.16
C GLY A 214 -17.32 -12.03 8.88
N ASN A 215 -18.64 -11.94 8.66
CA ASN A 215 -19.33 -10.66 8.49
C ASN A 215 -19.29 -9.84 9.78
N THR A 216 -19.59 -10.45 10.93
CA THR A 216 -19.55 -9.77 12.24
C THR A 216 -18.15 -9.23 12.56
N LEU A 217 -17.08 -9.99 12.35
CA LEU A 217 -15.71 -9.54 12.63
C LEU A 217 -15.28 -8.34 11.78
N ASP A 218 -15.80 -8.23 10.57
CA ASP A 218 -15.54 -7.08 9.71
C ASP A 218 -16.57 -5.95 9.92
N ARG A 219 -17.37 -6.04 11.00
CA ARG A 219 -18.41 -5.09 11.41
C ARG A 219 -19.46 -4.86 10.32
N GLY A 220 -19.83 -5.94 9.63
CA GLY A 220 -20.86 -5.89 8.60
C GLY A 220 -22.24 -5.55 9.17
N ILE A 221 -23.08 -5.05 8.28
CA ILE A 221 -24.45 -4.62 8.60
C ILE A 221 -25.47 -5.61 8.05
N GLY A 222 -26.64 -5.60 8.65
CA GLY A 222 -27.86 -6.22 8.17
C GLY A 222 -29.06 -5.30 8.37
N TYR A 223 -30.28 -5.83 8.30
CA TYR A 223 -31.45 -5.03 7.95
C TYR A 223 -32.72 -5.29 8.78
N THR A 224 -32.62 -6.04 9.86
CA THR A 224 -33.65 -6.08 10.90
C THR A 224 -33.35 -5.01 11.96
N VAL A 225 -34.00 -5.09 13.13
CA VAL A 225 -33.64 -4.27 14.29
C VAL A 225 -32.23 -4.63 14.82
N TYR A 226 -31.76 -5.84 14.56
CA TYR A 226 -30.46 -6.38 15.01
C TYR A 226 -29.36 -6.18 13.93
N GLY A 227 -29.54 -5.18 13.05
CA GLY A 227 -28.69 -4.99 11.87
C GLY A 227 -27.26 -4.52 12.14
N ASP A 228 -26.91 -4.18 13.38
CA ASP A 228 -25.51 -4.03 13.78
C ASP A 228 -25.01 -5.38 14.33
N HIS A 229 -24.43 -6.19 13.43
CA HIS A 229 -23.99 -7.53 13.80
C HIS A 229 -22.89 -7.51 14.87
N TRP A 230 -22.03 -6.49 14.88
CA TRP A 230 -21.02 -6.36 15.92
C TRP A 230 -21.65 -5.98 17.26
N ALA A 231 -22.67 -5.11 17.31
CA ALA A 231 -23.36 -4.85 18.57
C ALA A 231 -24.10 -6.06 19.14
N CYS A 232 -24.48 -7.02 18.27
CA CYS A 232 -25.26 -8.21 18.64
C CYS A 232 -24.41 -9.46 18.96
N HIS A 233 -23.07 -9.36 19.00
CA HIS A 233 -22.23 -10.48 19.42
C HIS A 233 -22.14 -10.61 20.95
N SER A 234 -21.87 -11.82 21.43
CA SER A 234 -21.47 -12.06 22.81
C SER A 234 -20.52 -13.23 22.90
N GLY A 235 -19.25 -12.92 23.11
CA GLY A 235 -18.20 -13.90 23.33
C GLY A 235 -17.58 -14.46 22.04
N LEU A 236 -16.26 -14.54 22.06
CA LEU A 236 -15.40 -15.07 21.00
C LEU A 236 -14.52 -16.18 21.57
N GLU A 237 -14.19 -17.17 20.75
CA GLU A 237 -13.04 -18.05 20.98
C GLU A 237 -11.96 -17.70 19.95
N VAL A 238 -10.73 -17.47 20.40
CA VAL A 238 -9.65 -16.89 19.59
C VAL A 238 -8.33 -17.61 19.83
N VAL A 239 -7.65 -17.98 18.74
CA VAL A 239 -6.25 -18.40 18.77
C VAL A 239 -5.36 -17.17 18.55
N LEU A 240 -4.50 -16.86 19.53
CA LEU A 240 -3.56 -15.75 19.48
C LEU A 240 -2.38 -16.04 18.52
N PRO A 241 -1.61 -15.02 18.06
CA PRO A 241 -0.52 -15.21 17.10
C PRO A 241 0.64 -16.07 17.65
N THR A 242 0.68 -16.31 18.95
CA THR A 242 1.62 -17.19 19.65
C THR A 242 1.09 -18.62 19.84
N GLY A 243 -0.17 -18.88 19.48
CA GLY A 243 -0.80 -20.20 19.49
C GLY A 243 -1.70 -20.48 20.70
N GLU A 244 -1.76 -19.60 21.70
CA GLU A 244 -2.64 -19.74 22.86
C GLU A 244 -4.10 -19.56 22.48
N LEU A 245 -4.97 -20.32 23.17
CA LEU A 245 -6.41 -20.24 23.02
C LEU A 245 -7.01 -19.41 24.15
N ILE A 246 -7.84 -18.43 23.80
CA ILE A 246 -8.60 -17.64 24.76
C ILE A 246 -10.10 -17.63 24.42
N ARG A 247 -10.92 -17.38 25.43
CA ARG A 247 -12.34 -17.04 25.28
C ARG A 247 -12.59 -15.69 25.91
N THR A 248 -13.34 -14.82 25.22
CA THR A 248 -13.66 -13.48 25.71
C THR A 248 -14.95 -13.44 26.54
N GLY A 249 -15.16 -12.33 27.23
CA GLY A 249 -16.35 -12.08 28.05
C GLY A 249 -16.55 -13.15 29.13
N MET A 250 -17.80 -13.57 29.33
CA MET A 250 -18.13 -14.62 30.29
C MET A 250 -17.59 -16.01 29.91
N GLY A 251 -17.07 -16.20 28.68
CA GLY A 251 -16.47 -17.46 28.24
C GLY A 251 -15.11 -17.76 28.85
N ALA A 252 -14.45 -16.76 29.43
CA ALA A 252 -13.20 -16.93 30.18
C ALA A 252 -13.41 -17.76 31.47
N MET A 253 -14.64 -17.85 31.96
CA MET A 253 -15.01 -18.67 33.12
C MET A 253 -15.44 -20.06 32.67
N ALA A 254 -14.70 -21.10 33.09
CA ALA A 254 -14.80 -22.46 32.55
C ALA A 254 -16.22 -23.08 32.51
N ASN A 255 -17.07 -22.77 33.48
CA ASN A 255 -18.41 -23.34 33.62
C ASN A 255 -19.52 -22.28 33.50
N SER A 256 -19.27 -21.21 32.74
CA SER A 256 -20.24 -20.13 32.56
C SER A 256 -21.44 -20.58 31.72
N SER A 257 -22.65 -20.36 32.23
CA SER A 257 -23.90 -20.46 31.47
C SER A 257 -24.26 -19.16 30.75
N SER A 258 -23.41 -18.12 30.83
CA SER A 258 -23.73 -16.77 30.37
C SER A 258 -22.80 -16.26 29.26
N TRP A 259 -22.04 -17.15 28.61
CA TRP A 259 -21.08 -16.76 27.57
C TRP A 259 -21.73 -16.00 26.41
N GLN A 260 -22.84 -16.51 25.86
CA GLN A 260 -23.59 -15.86 24.78
C GLN A 260 -24.59 -14.79 25.28
N ILE A 261 -24.69 -14.56 26.59
CA ILE A 261 -25.70 -13.69 27.20
C ILE A 261 -25.10 -12.34 27.61
N PHE A 262 -23.90 -12.34 28.21
CA PHE A 262 -23.26 -11.12 28.72
C PHE A 262 -21.86 -10.94 28.13
N PRO A 263 -21.67 -9.97 27.20
CA PRO A 263 -20.45 -9.87 26.41
C PRO A 263 -19.24 -9.37 27.21
N TYR A 264 -19.46 -8.59 28.27
CA TYR A 264 -18.38 -7.84 28.92
C TYR A 264 -17.48 -8.70 29.82
N GLY A 265 -18.04 -9.71 30.50
CA GLY A 265 -17.28 -10.49 31.47
C GLY A 265 -16.75 -9.63 32.64
N TYR A 266 -15.45 -9.74 32.93
CA TYR A 266 -14.77 -8.98 33.98
C TYR A 266 -13.40 -8.48 33.50
N GLY A 267 -13.05 -7.23 33.84
CA GLY A 267 -11.80 -6.58 33.41
C GLY A 267 -11.93 -5.83 32.07
N PRO A 268 -10.80 -5.57 31.36
CA PRO A 268 -10.84 -4.95 30.04
C PRO A 268 -11.58 -5.83 29.02
N MET A 269 -12.49 -5.22 28.25
CA MET A 269 -13.21 -5.91 27.17
C MET A 269 -12.30 -6.03 25.93
N ALA A 270 -11.88 -7.25 25.62
CA ALA A 270 -10.91 -7.52 24.56
C ALA A 270 -11.54 -7.71 23.17
N ASP A 271 -12.83 -8.00 23.07
CA ASP A 271 -13.50 -8.41 21.82
C ASP A 271 -13.23 -7.45 20.65
N GLY A 272 -13.26 -6.14 20.93
CA GLY A 272 -13.00 -5.09 19.94
C GLY A 272 -11.65 -5.22 19.24
N LEU A 273 -10.64 -5.77 19.93
CA LEU A 273 -9.32 -6.04 19.36
C LEU A 273 -9.38 -7.04 18.20
N PHE A 274 -10.38 -7.92 18.13
CA PHE A 274 -10.45 -8.97 17.11
C PHE A 274 -11.36 -8.63 15.92
N SER A 275 -11.93 -7.41 15.90
CA SER A 275 -12.73 -6.90 14.78
C SER A 275 -11.88 -6.04 13.84
N GLN A 276 -11.98 -6.28 12.52
CA GLN A 276 -11.22 -5.60 11.47
C GLN A 276 -9.71 -5.47 11.78
N SER A 277 -9.10 -6.50 12.36
CA SER A 277 -7.72 -6.47 12.86
C SER A 277 -6.94 -7.72 12.46
N ASN A 278 -5.72 -7.81 12.96
CA ASN A 278 -4.82 -8.95 12.79
C ASN A 278 -4.21 -9.40 14.12
N TYR A 279 -4.99 -9.36 15.21
CA TYR A 279 -4.53 -9.72 16.56
C TYR A 279 -4.87 -11.16 17.00
N GLY A 280 -5.67 -11.90 16.22
CA GLY A 280 -5.98 -13.31 16.50
C GLY A 280 -6.83 -13.96 15.40
N ILE A 281 -6.97 -15.28 15.46
CA ILE A 281 -7.83 -16.08 14.57
C ILE A 281 -9.05 -16.53 15.38
N VAL A 282 -10.23 -16.01 15.05
CA VAL A 282 -11.47 -16.35 15.76
C VAL A 282 -12.02 -17.69 15.26
N THR A 283 -12.23 -18.63 16.16
CA THR A 283 -12.70 -19.99 15.88
C THR A 283 -14.16 -20.24 16.25
N LYS A 284 -14.76 -19.40 17.11
CA LYS A 284 -16.18 -19.46 17.47
C LYS A 284 -16.72 -18.07 17.79
N LEU A 285 -17.99 -17.82 17.49
CA LEU A 285 -18.70 -16.57 17.76
C LEU A 285 -20.07 -16.85 18.39
N GLY A 286 -20.36 -16.20 19.51
CA GLY A 286 -21.71 -16.10 20.05
C GLY A 286 -22.48 -14.91 19.45
N MET A 287 -23.75 -15.11 19.13
CA MET A 287 -24.64 -14.08 18.57
C MET A 287 -26.01 -14.13 19.23
N THR A 288 -26.62 -12.96 19.44
CA THR A 288 -28.04 -12.86 19.80
C THR A 288 -28.92 -13.02 18.56
N LEU A 289 -30.07 -13.68 18.74
CA LEU A 289 -31.13 -13.85 17.75
C LEU A 289 -32.31 -12.96 18.13
N MET A 290 -33.05 -12.48 17.13
CA MET A 290 -34.19 -11.61 17.36
C MET A 290 -35.43 -12.46 17.69
N PRO A 291 -36.20 -12.15 18.75
CA PRO A 291 -37.52 -12.74 18.93
C PRO A 291 -38.44 -12.39 17.76
N ASN A 292 -39.30 -13.32 17.36
CA ASN A 292 -40.32 -13.04 16.36
C ASN A 292 -41.20 -11.87 16.85
N PRO A 293 -41.30 -10.77 16.08
CA PRO A 293 -41.93 -9.54 16.54
C PRO A 293 -43.48 -9.64 16.62
N GLY A 294 -44.08 -10.77 16.28
CA GLY A 294 -45.55 -10.94 16.28
C GLY A 294 -46.23 -10.31 15.06
N GLY A 295 -45.44 -9.88 14.07
CA GLY A 295 -45.90 -9.34 12.80
C GLY A 295 -44.95 -8.28 12.24
N TYR A 296 -45.00 -8.07 10.93
CA TYR A 296 -44.21 -7.07 10.22
C TYR A 296 -44.97 -6.52 9.01
N GLU A 297 -44.58 -5.35 8.52
CA GLU A 297 -45.08 -4.73 7.30
C GLU A 297 -43.97 -3.90 6.63
N SER A 298 -43.54 -4.31 5.43
CA SER A 298 -42.63 -3.54 4.59
C SER A 298 -43.36 -2.40 3.89
N TYR A 299 -42.69 -1.27 3.71
CA TYR A 299 -43.21 -0.11 3.00
C TYR A 299 -42.13 0.55 2.13
N LEU A 300 -42.58 1.28 1.11
CA LEU A 300 -41.74 1.87 0.08
C LEU A 300 -42.20 3.30 -0.22
N TYR A 301 -41.25 4.24 -0.28
CA TYR A 301 -41.50 5.61 -0.69
C TYR A 301 -40.56 6.05 -1.80
N THR A 302 -41.09 6.79 -2.76
CA THR A 302 -40.35 7.42 -3.85
C THR A 302 -40.29 8.93 -3.65
N PHE A 303 -39.16 9.54 -3.99
CA PHE A 303 -38.93 10.98 -3.95
C PHE A 303 -38.38 11.45 -5.29
N PRO A 304 -39.02 12.43 -5.95
CA PRO A 304 -38.77 12.75 -7.35
C PRO A 304 -37.48 13.52 -7.62
N ASN A 305 -37.00 14.34 -6.68
CA ASN A 305 -35.90 15.27 -6.95
C ASN A 305 -34.62 14.87 -6.20
N GLU A 306 -33.47 15.20 -6.78
CA GLU A 306 -32.18 15.03 -6.12
C GLU A 306 -32.12 15.87 -4.82
N SER A 307 -32.65 17.10 -4.87
CA SER A 307 -32.70 18.04 -3.74
C SER A 307 -33.57 17.57 -2.58
N ASP A 308 -34.37 16.51 -2.75
CA ASP A 308 -35.17 15.92 -1.67
C ASP A 308 -34.30 15.19 -0.63
N LEU A 309 -33.04 14.85 -0.96
CA LEU A 309 -32.14 14.12 -0.08
C LEU A 309 -31.96 14.80 1.30
N ALA A 310 -31.62 16.09 1.31
CA ALA A 310 -31.37 16.82 2.55
C ALA A 310 -32.58 16.85 3.50
N PRO A 311 -33.76 17.36 3.07
CA PRO A 311 -34.93 17.41 3.95
C PRO A 311 -35.44 16.01 4.32
N LEU A 312 -35.29 15.00 3.46
CA LEU A 312 -35.63 13.62 3.79
C LEU A 312 -34.74 13.07 4.91
N VAL A 313 -33.43 13.28 4.86
CA VAL A 313 -32.50 12.84 5.92
C VAL A 313 -32.81 13.54 7.24
N ASP A 314 -33.19 14.83 7.21
CA ASP A 314 -33.61 15.55 8.42
C ASP A 314 -34.95 15.06 9.00
N ILE A 315 -35.87 14.54 8.17
CA ILE A 315 -37.08 13.84 8.62
C ILE A 315 -36.74 12.47 9.21
N ILE A 316 -35.85 11.72 8.57
CA ILE A 316 -35.42 10.39 9.00
C ILE A 316 -34.75 10.46 10.38
N ARG A 317 -33.88 11.44 10.63
CA ARG A 317 -33.10 11.56 11.88
C ARG A 317 -33.95 11.38 13.15
N PRO A 318 -34.96 12.22 13.45
CA PRO A 318 -35.74 12.09 14.68
C PRO A 318 -36.58 10.81 14.72
N LEU A 319 -37.07 10.33 13.57
CA LEU A 319 -37.86 9.10 13.49
C LEU A 319 -36.99 7.86 13.78
N ARG A 320 -35.75 7.84 13.30
CA ARG A 320 -34.78 6.77 13.54
C ARG A 320 -34.30 6.76 14.99
N ILE A 321 -33.92 7.92 15.54
CA ILE A 321 -33.51 8.05 16.95
C ILE A 321 -34.66 7.70 17.91
N GLY A 322 -35.90 8.04 17.53
CA GLY A 322 -37.11 7.72 18.29
C GLY A 322 -37.62 6.30 18.12
N ASN A 323 -36.92 5.42 17.38
CA ASN A 323 -37.35 4.05 17.05
C ASN A 323 -38.75 3.95 16.40
N ILE A 324 -39.15 4.99 15.66
CA ILE A 324 -40.30 4.92 14.74
C ILE A 324 -39.86 4.23 13.45
N LEU A 325 -38.67 4.58 12.94
CA LEU A 325 -37.94 3.80 11.95
C LEU A 325 -37.05 2.81 12.72
N GLU A 326 -37.42 1.53 12.68
CA GLU A 326 -36.88 0.52 13.60
C GLU A 326 -35.63 -0.17 13.06
N ASN A 327 -35.67 -0.61 11.80
CA ASN A 327 -34.55 -1.31 11.17
C ASN A 327 -33.56 -0.36 10.50
N VAL A 328 -32.42 -0.92 10.08
CA VAL A 328 -31.45 -0.25 9.20
C VAL A 328 -32.04 -0.17 7.79
N ALA A 329 -32.95 0.78 7.59
CA ALA A 329 -33.55 1.06 6.30
C ALA A 329 -32.53 1.62 5.31
N GLN A 330 -32.83 1.50 4.01
CA GLN A 330 -31.97 1.96 2.93
C GLN A 330 -32.64 3.01 2.06
N LEU A 331 -31.90 4.07 1.79
CA LEU A 331 -32.24 5.10 0.81
C LEU A 331 -31.31 4.94 -0.39
N ARG A 332 -31.87 4.58 -1.54
CA ARG A 332 -31.14 4.21 -2.76
C ARG A 332 -31.41 5.17 -3.90
N HIS A 333 -30.41 5.36 -4.75
CA HIS A 333 -30.53 6.17 -5.96
C HIS A 333 -31.12 5.38 -7.14
N VAL A 334 -31.78 6.08 -8.06
CA VAL A 334 -32.48 5.51 -9.22
C VAL A 334 -31.59 4.61 -10.08
N VAL A 335 -30.32 4.97 -10.29
CA VAL A 335 -29.39 4.17 -11.12
C VAL A 335 -29.19 2.77 -10.53
N GLN A 336 -29.02 2.67 -9.21
CA GLN A 336 -28.89 1.38 -8.54
C GLN A 336 -30.19 0.57 -8.63
N ALA A 337 -31.35 1.22 -8.55
CA ALA A 337 -32.65 0.56 -8.68
C ALA A 337 -32.83 -0.12 -10.05
N ILE A 338 -32.34 0.50 -11.13
CA ILE A 338 -32.37 -0.05 -12.49
C ILE A 338 -31.47 -1.29 -12.61
N ALA A 339 -30.31 -1.27 -11.95
CA ALA A 339 -29.33 -2.35 -12.02
C ALA A 339 -29.83 -3.68 -11.44
N TYR A 340 -30.87 -3.68 -10.58
CA TYR A 340 -31.50 -4.92 -10.06
C TYR A 340 -32.25 -5.74 -11.11
N SER A 341 -32.50 -5.17 -12.29
CA SER A 341 -32.96 -5.95 -13.45
C SER A 341 -31.95 -7.02 -13.87
N GLY A 342 -30.66 -6.82 -13.55
CA GLY A 342 -29.55 -7.68 -13.96
C GLY A 342 -29.16 -7.54 -15.44
N LYS A 343 -29.75 -6.57 -16.17
CA LYS A 343 -29.39 -6.26 -17.55
C LYS A 343 -28.09 -5.43 -17.57
N PRO A 344 -27.20 -5.65 -18.55
CA PRO A 344 -25.98 -4.85 -18.66
C PRO A 344 -26.30 -3.41 -19.03
N ARG A 345 -25.41 -2.49 -18.64
CA ARG A 345 -25.49 -1.04 -18.93
C ARG A 345 -25.79 -0.75 -20.39
N SER A 346 -25.20 -1.51 -21.31
CA SER A 346 -25.37 -1.39 -22.77
C SER A 346 -26.81 -1.61 -23.26
N SER A 347 -27.67 -2.22 -22.44
CA SER A 347 -29.12 -2.36 -22.71
C SER A 347 -29.86 -1.02 -22.55
N TYR A 348 -29.25 -0.07 -21.85
CA TYR A 348 -29.85 1.20 -21.47
C TYR A 348 -29.08 2.40 -22.05
N PHE A 349 -27.75 2.34 -22.01
CA PHE A 349 -26.86 3.43 -22.42
C PHE A 349 -25.51 2.90 -22.94
N GLN A 350 -25.16 3.31 -24.16
CA GLN A 350 -23.91 2.90 -24.84
C GLN A 350 -22.86 4.02 -24.93
N GLY A 351 -23.16 5.23 -24.42
CA GLY A 351 -22.21 6.33 -24.41
C GLY A 351 -21.10 6.18 -23.37
N GLU A 352 -20.05 6.98 -23.53
CA GLU A 352 -18.97 7.13 -22.54
C GLU A 352 -19.43 7.97 -21.34
N GLY A 353 -18.74 7.83 -20.20
CA GLY A 353 -19.03 8.59 -18.99
C GLY A 353 -20.27 8.13 -18.23
N GLN A 354 -20.77 8.98 -17.32
CA GLN A 354 -21.89 8.65 -16.44
C GLN A 354 -23.24 8.85 -17.15
N MET A 355 -24.21 7.98 -16.88
CA MET A 355 -25.59 8.19 -17.29
C MET A 355 -26.18 9.44 -16.62
N THR A 356 -26.90 10.28 -17.36
CA THR A 356 -27.56 11.46 -16.77
C THR A 356 -28.76 11.04 -15.91
N ASP A 357 -29.08 11.84 -14.90
CA ASP A 357 -30.20 11.56 -13.99
C ASP A 357 -31.55 11.59 -14.74
N GLU A 358 -31.68 12.45 -15.76
CA GLU A 358 -32.88 12.49 -16.61
C GLU A 358 -33.08 11.18 -17.37
N LEU A 359 -32.01 10.61 -17.93
CA LEU A 359 -32.05 9.35 -18.64
C LEU A 359 -32.33 8.20 -17.68
N ALA A 360 -31.67 8.17 -16.52
CA ALA A 360 -31.92 7.15 -15.50
C ALA A 360 -33.38 7.16 -15.05
N ARG A 361 -33.96 8.34 -14.79
CA ARG A 361 -35.39 8.49 -14.47
C ARG A 361 -36.31 8.04 -15.59
N GLU A 362 -35.98 8.36 -16.84
CA GLU A 362 -36.76 7.89 -17.99
C GLU A 362 -36.78 6.37 -18.09
N ILE A 363 -35.63 5.73 -17.90
CA ILE A 363 -35.50 4.27 -17.87
C ILE A 363 -36.31 3.70 -16.71
N ALA A 364 -36.18 4.26 -15.51
CA ALA A 364 -36.91 3.82 -14.32
C ALA A 364 -38.43 3.88 -14.53
N ARG A 365 -38.97 4.92 -15.18
CA ARG A 365 -40.39 5.01 -15.50
C ARG A 365 -40.87 3.91 -16.45
N LYS A 366 -40.01 3.43 -17.35
CA LYS A 366 -40.35 2.40 -18.35
C LYS A 366 -40.17 0.98 -17.81
N GLU A 367 -39.12 0.77 -17.03
CA GLU A 367 -38.65 -0.56 -16.63
C GLU A 367 -39.03 -0.95 -15.20
N LEU A 368 -39.32 0.01 -14.31
CA LEU A 368 -39.61 -0.23 -12.90
C LEU A 368 -41.06 0.10 -12.54
N ASN A 369 -41.57 -0.56 -11.49
CA ASN A 369 -42.95 -0.42 -11.03
C ASN A 369 -43.17 0.76 -10.07
N TYR A 370 -42.21 1.69 -9.99
CA TYR A 370 -42.21 2.76 -8.98
C TYR A 370 -42.55 4.15 -9.57
N GLY A 371 -42.66 4.29 -10.89
CA GLY A 371 -42.92 5.57 -11.56
C GLY A 371 -41.68 6.49 -11.60
N ASP A 372 -41.89 7.80 -11.59
CA ASP A 372 -40.79 8.79 -11.62
C ASP A 372 -40.21 9.02 -10.21
N PHE A 373 -38.91 8.80 -10.04
CA PHE A 373 -38.20 9.02 -8.77
C PHE A 373 -36.68 9.16 -8.97
N THR A 374 -36.04 9.90 -8.06
CA THR A 374 -34.57 9.96 -7.92
C THR A 374 -34.12 9.11 -6.72
N TRP A 375 -34.84 9.21 -5.61
CA TRP A 375 -34.55 8.47 -4.38
C TRP A 375 -35.67 7.50 -4.02
N LEU A 376 -35.28 6.33 -3.51
CA LEU A 376 -36.17 5.25 -3.13
C LEU A 376 -35.85 4.78 -1.70
N TYR A 377 -36.81 4.90 -0.80
CA TYR A 377 -36.65 4.52 0.60
C TYR A 377 -37.39 3.20 0.89
N TYR A 378 -36.66 2.20 1.36
CA TYR A 378 -37.18 0.91 1.82
C TYR A 378 -37.17 0.85 3.34
N GLY A 379 -38.30 0.55 3.97
CA GLY A 379 -38.37 0.33 5.41
C GLY A 379 -39.31 -0.79 5.81
N MET A 380 -39.22 -1.24 7.06
CA MET A 380 -40.13 -2.21 7.64
C MET A 380 -40.56 -1.74 9.04
N SER A 381 -41.83 -1.96 9.37
CA SER A 381 -42.33 -1.80 10.74
C SER A 381 -42.61 -3.16 11.36
N TYR A 382 -42.33 -3.30 12.65
CA TYR A 382 -42.41 -4.56 13.40
C TYR A 382 -43.39 -4.44 14.57
N GLY A 383 -43.90 -5.57 15.06
CA GLY A 383 -44.81 -5.62 16.20
C GLY A 383 -46.25 -5.98 15.81
N PRO A 384 -47.21 -5.96 16.74
CA PRO A 384 -48.65 -6.13 16.45
C PRO A 384 -49.19 -5.06 15.49
N LYS A 385 -50.31 -5.36 14.82
CA LYS A 385 -50.89 -4.52 13.76
C LYS A 385 -51.13 -3.08 14.22
N GLU A 386 -51.61 -2.89 15.44
CA GLU A 386 -51.97 -1.59 16.01
C GLU A 386 -50.73 -0.71 16.22
N ILE A 387 -49.62 -1.31 16.66
CA ILE A 387 -48.33 -0.63 16.83
C ILE A 387 -47.73 -0.26 15.47
N ARG A 388 -47.76 -1.19 14.52
CA ARG A 388 -47.28 -0.93 13.16
C ARG A 388 -48.07 0.18 12.50
N GLN A 389 -49.40 0.13 12.57
CA GLN A 389 -50.26 1.16 11.98
C GLN A 389 -49.97 2.54 12.56
N TYR A 390 -49.83 2.66 13.89
CA TYR A 390 -49.46 3.92 14.54
C TYR A 390 -48.13 4.48 14.02
N LYS A 391 -47.10 3.63 13.87
CA LYS A 391 -45.79 4.05 13.33
C LYS A 391 -45.90 4.42 11.85
N LEU A 392 -46.59 3.62 11.05
CA LEU A 392 -46.80 3.85 9.61
C LEU A 392 -47.56 5.16 9.35
N ASP A 393 -48.53 5.51 10.18
CA ASP A 393 -49.26 6.78 10.08
C ASP A 393 -48.34 7.99 10.34
N ILE A 394 -47.44 7.89 11.34
CA ILE A 394 -46.42 8.91 11.59
C ILE A 394 -45.46 9.01 10.41
N ILE A 395 -44.93 7.88 9.93
CA ILE A 395 -44.00 7.84 8.80
C ILE A 395 -44.64 8.47 7.58
N HIS A 396 -45.89 8.10 7.28
CA HIS A 396 -46.64 8.65 6.15
C HIS A 396 -46.81 10.16 6.28
N LYS A 397 -47.30 10.63 7.43
CA LYS A 397 -47.47 12.07 7.71
C LYS A 397 -46.17 12.85 7.51
N GLU A 398 -45.05 12.31 7.99
CA GLU A 398 -43.76 12.99 7.93
C GLU A 398 -43.15 12.94 6.53
N PHE A 399 -43.14 11.78 5.87
CA PHE A 399 -42.57 11.63 4.52
C PHE A 399 -43.37 12.40 3.47
N SER A 400 -44.69 12.51 3.64
CA SER A 400 -45.56 13.32 2.77
C SER A 400 -45.32 14.83 2.86
N LYS A 401 -44.47 15.31 3.79
CA LYS A 401 -44.02 16.71 3.80
C LYS A 401 -43.09 17.03 2.64
N ILE A 402 -42.43 16.03 2.05
CA ILE A 402 -41.59 16.21 0.86
C ILE A 402 -42.51 16.33 -0.38
N PRO A 403 -42.45 17.44 -1.14
CA PRO A 403 -43.29 17.62 -2.32
C PRO A 403 -43.08 16.51 -3.36
N GLY A 404 -44.18 15.89 -3.79
CA GLY A 404 -44.15 14.81 -4.79
C GLY A 404 -43.72 13.45 -4.27
N ALA A 405 -43.49 13.29 -2.96
CA ALA A 405 -43.26 11.98 -2.35
C ALA A 405 -44.49 11.07 -2.53
N ARG A 406 -44.27 9.82 -2.96
CA ARG A 406 -45.34 8.82 -3.14
C ARG A 406 -45.05 7.57 -2.34
N ARG A 407 -46.03 7.15 -1.54
CA ARG A 407 -46.07 5.79 -0.98
C ARG A 407 -46.45 4.83 -2.10
N ILE A 408 -45.65 3.80 -2.32
CA ILE A 408 -45.99 2.71 -3.23
C ILE A 408 -46.73 1.66 -2.42
N ASP A 409 -47.87 1.18 -2.95
CA ASP A 409 -48.60 0.06 -2.35
C ASP A 409 -47.89 -1.25 -2.73
N PRO A 410 -47.31 -1.99 -1.76
CA PRO A 410 -46.67 -3.27 -2.06
C PRO A 410 -47.61 -4.28 -2.74
N ALA A 411 -48.92 -4.18 -2.53
CA ALA A 411 -49.90 -5.09 -3.14
C ALA A 411 -49.97 -4.95 -4.67
N THR A 412 -49.53 -3.81 -5.24
CA THR A 412 -49.48 -3.61 -6.70
C THR A 412 -48.20 -4.12 -7.33
N LEU A 413 -47.19 -4.52 -6.54
CA LEU A 413 -45.89 -4.96 -7.06
C LEU A 413 -45.90 -6.45 -7.44
N PRO A 414 -45.38 -6.84 -8.62
CA PRO A 414 -45.30 -8.23 -9.00
C PRO A 414 -44.38 -9.00 -8.05
N LYS A 415 -44.64 -10.29 -7.80
CA LYS A 415 -43.83 -11.09 -6.85
C LYS A 415 -42.36 -11.29 -7.28
N THR A 416 -42.06 -11.03 -8.54
CA THR A 416 -40.71 -11.00 -9.12
C THR A 416 -39.99 -9.67 -8.91
N ASP A 417 -40.68 -8.63 -8.41
CA ASP A 417 -40.10 -7.33 -8.13
C ASP A 417 -39.04 -7.41 -7.02
N TYR A 418 -37.97 -6.62 -7.17
CA TYR A 418 -36.86 -6.59 -6.23
C TYR A 418 -37.28 -6.21 -4.80
N PHE A 419 -38.37 -5.43 -4.64
CA PHE A 419 -38.95 -5.10 -3.34
C PHE A 419 -39.14 -6.33 -2.44
N TRP A 420 -39.60 -7.45 -3.00
CA TRP A 420 -39.84 -8.66 -2.22
C TRP A 420 -38.56 -9.33 -1.72
N SER A 421 -37.41 -9.06 -2.35
CA SER A 421 -36.11 -9.46 -1.80
C SER A 421 -35.80 -8.69 -0.53
N ARG A 422 -36.00 -7.36 -0.54
CA ARG A 422 -35.80 -6.51 0.64
C ARG A 422 -36.78 -6.83 1.76
N ASP A 423 -38.03 -7.12 1.43
CA ASP A 423 -39.04 -7.59 2.39
C ASP A 423 -38.57 -8.86 3.11
N ARG A 424 -38.08 -9.85 2.37
CA ARG A 424 -37.52 -11.08 2.97
C ARG A 424 -36.29 -10.79 3.84
N ILE A 425 -35.33 -10.02 3.33
CA ILE A 425 -34.10 -9.69 4.05
C ILE A 425 -34.38 -8.94 5.35
N ALA A 426 -35.26 -7.93 5.33
CA ALA A 426 -35.66 -7.17 6.53
C ALA A 426 -36.53 -8.00 7.51
N ALA A 427 -37.06 -9.14 7.07
CA ALA A 427 -37.72 -10.14 7.91
C ALA A 427 -36.78 -11.29 8.36
N GLY A 428 -35.46 -11.14 8.17
CA GLY A 428 -34.49 -12.16 8.57
C GLY A 428 -34.46 -13.41 7.69
N ILE A 429 -34.96 -13.31 6.45
CA ILE A 429 -34.99 -14.39 5.46
C ILE A 429 -33.93 -14.09 4.39
N PRO A 430 -32.76 -14.77 4.39
CA PRO A 430 -31.70 -14.41 3.46
C PRO A 430 -32.07 -14.72 2.00
N ASP A 431 -31.56 -13.88 1.09
CA ASP A 431 -31.78 -13.94 -0.37
C ASP A 431 -30.45 -13.75 -1.14
N LEU A 432 -30.48 -13.64 -2.47
CA LEU A 432 -29.28 -13.43 -3.33
C LEU A 432 -29.43 -12.40 -4.46
N GLU A 433 -30.59 -11.76 -4.61
CA GLU A 433 -30.93 -10.94 -5.79
C GLU A 433 -30.01 -9.73 -5.98
N GLU A 434 -29.34 -9.29 -4.92
CA GLU A 434 -28.38 -8.20 -4.92
C GLU A 434 -27.18 -8.44 -5.84
N LEU A 435 -26.83 -9.68 -6.19
CA LEU A 435 -25.73 -9.93 -7.12
C LEU A 435 -25.96 -9.35 -8.54
N ARG A 436 -27.21 -9.06 -8.89
CA ARG A 436 -27.59 -8.67 -10.25
C ARG A 436 -26.96 -7.35 -10.70
N TRP A 437 -26.74 -6.38 -9.80
CA TRP A 437 -26.19 -5.08 -10.20
C TRP A 437 -24.71 -5.16 -10.60
N VAL A 438 -23.98 -6.20 -10.17
CA VAL A 438 -22.59 -6.43 -10.60
C VAL A 438 -22.54 -6.74 -12.11
N ASN A 439 -23.62 -7.23 -12.71
CA ASN A 439 -23.73 -7.48 -14.16
C ASN A 439 -23.82 -6.19 -15.01
N TRP A 440 -23.68 -5.01 -14.40
CA TRP A 440 -23.73 -3.73 -15.13
C TRP A 440 -22.67 -3.66 -16.24
N TYR A 441 -21.48 -4.19 -15.99
CA TYR A 441 -20.41 -4.35 -16.97
C TYR A 441 -20.11 -5.83 -17.23
N PRO A 442 -19.63 -6.19 -18.44
CA PRO A 442 -19.09 -7.52 -18.67
C PRO A 442 -17.92 -7.78 -17.71
N ASN A 443 -17.82 -9.00 -17.19
CA ASN A 443 -16.85 -9.40 -16.16
C ASN A 443 -16.85 -8.43 -14.96
N GLY A 444 -18.04 -8.02 -14.51
CA GLY A 444 -18.21 -7.05 -13.45
C GLY A 444 -17.41 -7.39 -12.19
N GLY A 445 -16.52 -6.48 -11.81
CA GLY A 445 -15.99 -6.35 -10.45
C GLY A 445 -16.59 -5.11 -9.80
N HIS A 446 -16.57 -5.05 -8.47
CA HIS A 446 -16.93 -3.84 -7.75
C HIS A 446 -15.91 -3.51 -6.67
N ILE A 447 -15.84 -2.24 -6.31
CA ILE A 447 -15.07 -1.72 -5.18
C ILE A 447 -15.90 -0.63 -4.51
N ALA A 448 -15.86 -0.59 -3.18
CA ALA A 448 -16.74 0.27 -2.39
C ALA A 448 -16.01 1.46 -1.76
N PHE A 449 -16.67 2.62 -1.81
CA PHE A 449 -16.39 3.78 -0.98
C PHE A 449 -17.47 3.90 0.09
N SER A 450 -17.07 3.88 1.37
CA SER A 450 -17.99 3.66 2.50
C SER A 450 -17.80 4.64 3.67
N PRO A 451 -17.88 5.97 3.46
CA PRO A 451 -17.75 6.96 4.52
C PRO A 451 -18.91 6.93 5.51
N VAL A 452 -18.62 7.33 6.74
CA VAL A 452 -19.62 7.53 7.82
C VAL A 452 -19.85 9.02 8.04
N SER A 453 -21.11 9.39 8.31
CA SER A 453 -21.49 10.77 8.62
C SER A 453 -22.63 10.83 9.64
N PRO A 454 -22.86 11.99 10.29
CA PRO A 454 -24.06 12.22 11.10
C PRO A 454 -25.33 12.19 10.25
N VAL A 455 -26.48 11.76 10.80
CA VAL A 455 -27.77 11.78 10.07
C VAL A 455 -28.30 13.22 9.93
N ARG A 456 -27.75 14.00 9.00
CA ARG A 456 -28.12 15.40 8.74
C ARG A 456 -28.15 15.66 7.25
N GLY A 457 -29.13 16.46 6.81
CA GLY A 457 -29.30 16.78 5.40
C GLY A 457 -28.05 17.34 4.71
N PRO A 458 -27.32 18.31 5.31
CA PRO A 458 -26.09 18.84 4.74
C PRO A 458 -24.98 17.80 4.58
N ASP A 459 -24.78 16.92 5.56
CA ASP A 459 -23.75 15.86 5.50
C ASP A 459 -24.05 14.83 4.40
N ALA A 460 -25.32 14.41 4.27
CA ALA A 460 -25.73 13.49 3.20
C ALA A 460 -25.52 14.10 1.82
N THR A 461 -25.86 15.39 1.68
CA THR A 461 -25.71 16.12 0.42
C THR A 461 -24.24 16.28 0.05
N GLU A 462 -23.38 16.56 1.03
CA GLU A 462 -21.95 16.72 0.77
C GLU A 462 -21.29 15.40 0.36
N LEU A 463 -21.59 14.30 1.06
CA LEU A 463 -21.09 12.99 0.68
C LEU A 463 -21.59 12.56 -0.72
N TRP A 464 -22.86 12.83 -1.02
CA TRP A 464 -23.41 12.58 -2.34
C TRP A 464 -22.71 13.42 -3.43
N ARG A 465 -22.46 14.71 -3.16
CA ARG A 465 -21.72 15.60 -4.06
C ARG A 465 -20.31 15.09 -4.34
N ILE A 466 -19.58 14.64 -3.32
CA ILE A 466 -18.23 14.05 -3.47
C ILE A 466 -18.30 12.83 -4.38
N ALA A 467 -19.17 11.87 -4.04
CA ALA A 467 -19.31 10.64 -4.80
C ALA A 467 -19.64 10.91 -6.28
N ARG A 468 -20.65 11.75 -6.54
CA ARG A 468 -21.08 12.12 -7.89
C ARG A 468 -19.99 12.86 -8.66
N SER A 469 -19.34 13.85 -8.05
CA SER A 469 -18.31 14.66 -8.73
C SER A 469 -17.10 13.82 -9.13
N ARG A 470 -16.63 12.95 -8.24
CA ARG A 470 -15.49 12.07 -8.53
C ARG A 470 -15.86 10.98 -9.52
N ALA A 471 -17.04 10.38 -9.39
CA ALA A 471 -17.53 9.43 -10.38
C ALA A 471 -17.58 10.04 -11.80
N ALA A 472 -18.07 11.28 -11.93
CA ALA A 472 -18.09 12.00 -13.19
C ALA A 472 -16.68 12.31 -13.73
N GLU A 473 -15.74 12.73 -12.87
CA GLU A 473 -14.34 12.99 -13.23
C GLU A 473 -13.66 11.76 -13.87
N PHE A 474 -13.93 10.57 -13.33
CA PHE A 474 -13.34 9.31 -13.82
C PHE A 474 -14.24 8.54 -14.78
N GLY A 475 -15.41 9.08 -15.12
CA GLY A 475 -16.34 8.50 -16.11
C GLY A 475 -17.00 7.19 -15.68
N HIS A 476 -17.30 7.01 -14.40
CA HIS A 476 -17.95 5.82 -13.86
C HIS A 476 -19.40 6.05 -13.45
N ASP A 477 -20.27 5.07 -13.73
CA ASP A 477 -21.55 4.96 -13.02
C ASP A 477 -21.29 4.43 -11.60
N ILE A 478 -22.02 4.98 -10.63
CA ILE A 478 -21.93 4.60 -9.22
C ILE A 478 -23.30 4.20 -8.66
N PHE A 479 -23.30 3.30 -7.69
CA PHE A 479 -24.50 2.80 -7.02
C PHE A 479 -24.50 3.17 -5.54
N PRO A 480 -25.02 4.35 -5.18
CA PRO A 480 -25.06 4.83 -3.81
C PRO A 480 -26.27 4.28 -3.03
N ALA A 481 -26.01 3.82 -1.81
CA ALA A 481 -27.03 3.49 -0.83
C ALA A 481 -26.66 4.11 0.53
N PHE A 482 -27.56 4.93 1.08
CA PHE A 482 -27.45 5.35 2.47
C PHE A 482 -28.09 4.30 3.37
N CYS A 483 -27.29 3.71 4.25
CA CYS A 483 -27.73 2.83 5.33
C CYS A 483 -27.81 3.65 6.62
N VAL A 484 -29.02 3.79 7.18
CA VAL A 484 -29.24 4.70 8.31
C VAL A 484 -29.19 3.94 9.63
N GLY A 485 -28.06 4.07 10.33
CA GLY A 485 -27.90 3.59 11.69
C GLY A 485 -28.65 4.47 12.70
N LEU A 486 -28.38 4.29 13.99
CA LEU A 486 -29.15 4.99 15.03
C LEU A 486 -28.86 6.50 15.05
N ARG A 487 -27.57 6.89 14.92
CA ARG A 487 -27.10 8.29 15.02
C ARG A 487 -26.14 8.68 13.89
N GLU A 488 -25.80 7.72 13.05
CA GLU A 488 -24.93 7.90 11.91
C GLU A 488 -25.62 7.33 10.66
N MET A 489 -25.07 7.67 9.50
CA MET A 489 -25.38 7.01 8.25
C MET A 489 -24.08 6.61 7.54
N HIS A 490 -24.11 5.40 6.96
CA HIS A 490 -23.10 4.93 6.05
C HIS A 490 -23.58 5.22 4.63
N LEU A 491 -22.81 5.98 3.86
CA LEU A 491 -23.01 6.02 2.41
C LEU A 491 -22.14 4.93 1.79
N ILE A 492 -22.76 3.88 1.25
CA ILE A 492 -22.05 2.83 0.52
C ILE A 492 -22.19 3.14 -0.97
N VAL A 493 -21.08 3.48 -1.62
CA VAL A 493 -21.01 3.71 -3.05
C VAL A 493 -20.29 2.54 -3.69
N GLU A 494 -21.04 1.69 -4.38
CA GLU A 494 -20.46 0.61 -5.17
C GLU A 494 -20.07 1.15 -6.55
N CYS A 495 -18.78 1.07 -6.88
CA CYS A 495 -18.25 1.39 -8.20
C CYS A 495 -18.03 0.09 -8.97
N VAL A 496 -18.85 -0.16 -9.99
CA VAL A 496 -18.71 -1.34 -10.86
C VAL A 496 -17.81 -1.02 -12.04
N PHE A 497 -16.96 -1.97 -12.38
CA PHE A 497 -16.00 -1.86 -13.48
C PHE A 497 -15.85 -3.20 -14.19
N ASN A 498 -15.31 -3.18 -15.42
CA ASN A 498 -14.91 -4.41 -16.10
C ASN A 498 -13.54 -4.85 -15.58
N ARG A 499 -13.48 -5.95 -14.83
CA ARG A 499 -12.22 -6.40 -14.22
C ARG A 499 -11.19 -6.91 -15.23
N ASP A 500 -11.61 -7.23 -16.44
CA ASP A 500 -10.72 -7.67 -17.53
C ASP A 500 -10.10 -6.48 -18.29
N ASP A 501 -10.64 -5.28 -18.12
CA ASP A 501 -10.14 -4.06 -18.75
C ASP A 501 -9.16 -3.31 -17.79
N PRO A 502 -7.85 -3.22 -18.12
CA PRO A 502 -6.88 -2.48 -17.31
C PRO A 502 -7.21 -1.00 -17.11
N ASP A 503 -7.79 -0.33 -18.10
CA ASP A 503 -8.14 1.10 -18.00
C ASP A 503 -9.36 1.29 -17.09
N SER A 504 -10.39 0.45 -17.25
CA SER A 504 -11.57 0.42 -16.38
C SER A 504 -11.17 0.22 -14.90
N ARG A 505 -10.26 -0.73 -14.63
CA ARG A 505 -9.70 -0.96 -13.29
C ARG A 505 -8.95 0.25 -12.74
N LYS A 506 -8.07 0.86 -13.55
CA LYS A 506 -7.27 2.03 -13.15
C LYS A 506 -8.16 3.22 -12.80
N LYS A 507 -9.18 3.49 -13.62
CA LYS A 507 -10.16 4.57 -13.39
C LYS A 507 -11.01 4.31 -12.14
N ALA A 508 -11.47 3.07 -11.93
CA ALA A 508 -12.23 2.71 -10.74
C ALA A 508 -11.41 2.93 -9.46
N LEU A 509 -10.14 2.49 -9.43
CA LEU A 509 -9.27 2.71 -8.30
C LEU A 509 -8.97 4.20 -8.08
N ALA A 510 -8.67 4.96 -9.14
CA ALA A 510 -8.42 6.40 -9.04
C ALA A 510 -9.64 7.15 -8.49
N CYS A 511 -10.84 6.78 -8.94
CA CYS A 511 -12.11 7.29 -8.43
C CYS A 511 -12.24 7.07 -6.91
N MET A 512 -12.02 5.84 -6.45
CA MET A 512 -12.07 5.54 -5.00
C MET A 512 -11.05 6.35 -4.20
N ARG A 513 -9.80 6.44 -4.68
CA ARG A 513 -8.75 7.22 -3.98
C ARG A 513 -9.13 8.68 -3.86
N ALA A 514 -9.67 9.29 -4.91
CA ALA A 514 -10.08 10.69 -4.92
C ALA A 514 -11.29 10.95 -4.02
N MET A 515 -12.26 10.04 -3.97
CA MET A 515 -13.39 10.13 -3.04
C MET A 515 -12.92 10.10 -1.58
N ILE A 516 -12.00 9.19 -1.24
CA ILE A 516 -11.43 9.05 0.11
C ILE A 516 -10.69 10.33 0.52
N ASP A 517 -9.80 10.84 -0.33
CA ASP A 517 -9.01 12.03 0.00
C ASP A 517 -9.90 13.27 0.22
N GLU A 518 -10.93 13.46 -0.62
CA GLU A 518 -11.85 14.58 -0.46
C GLU A 518 -12.76 14.42 0.78
N ALA A 519 -13.26 13.20 1.04
CA ALA A 519 -14.08 12.91 2.20
C ALA A 519 -13.31 13.14 3.51
N ALA A 520 -12.07 12.63 3.59
CA ALA A 520 -11.19 12.84 4.73
C ALA A 520 -10.88 14.32 4.97
N SER A 521 -10.65 15.11 3.91
CA SER A 521 -10.42 16.56 4.01
C SER A 521 -11.61 17.33 4.63
N LYS A 522 -12.79 16.69 4.67
CA LYS A 522 -14.04 17.24 5.23
C LYS A 522 -14.44 16.58 6.55
N GLY A 523 -13.62 15.68 7.08
CA GLY A 523 -13.85 15.01 8.35
C GLY A 523 -14.74 13.77 8.27
N TYR A 524 -14.93 13.19 7.09
CA TYR A 524 -15.60 11.90 6.91
C TYR A 524 -14.57 10.78 6.76
N GLY A 525 -14.68 9.74 7.58
CA GLY A 525 -13.82 8.56 7.50
C GLY A 525 -14.61 7.32 7.09
N GLU A 526 -13.95 6.40 6.42
CA GLU A 526 -14.52 5.13 5.97
C GLU A 526 -14.55 4.10 7.09
N TYR A 527 -15.64 3.34 7.19
CA TYR A 527 -15.78 2.27 8.19
C TYR A 527 -15.13 0.96 7.75
N ARG A 528 -14.95 0.75 6.43
CA ARG A 528 -14.47 -0.50 5.83
C ARG A 528 -14.00 -0.25 4.40
N THR A 529 -13.00 -1.02 3.95
CA THR A 529 -12.44 -0.85 2.61
C THR A 529 -11.72 -2.09 2.08
N HIS A 530 -11.37 -2.03 0.80
CA HIS A 530 -10.61 -3.03 0.06
C HIS A 530 -9.13 -3.06 0.48
N LEU A 531 -8.49 -4.22 0.37
CA LEU A 531 -7.05 -4.43 0.62
C LEU A 531 -6.12 -3.32 0.11
N VAL A 532 -6.31 -2.82 -1.12
CA VAL A 532 -5.46 -1.80 -1.76
C VAL A 532 -5.62 -0.39 -1.15
N LEU A 533 -6.72 -0.15 -0.44
CA LEU A 533 -7.07 1.14 0.13
C LEU A 533 -6.86 1.19 1.65
N MET A 534 -6.60 0.06 2.32
CA MET A 534 -6.41 -0.02 3.77
C MET A 534 -5.35 0.95 4.29
N ASP A 535 -4.22 1.08 3.61
CA ASP A 535 -3.13 1.98 4.01
C ASP A 535 -3.50 3.45 3.84
N GLN A 536 -4.27 3.79 2.78
CA GLN A 536 -4.72 5.17 2.55
C GLN A 536 -5.72 5.57 3.64
N ILE A 537 -6.69 4.71 3.92
CA ILE A 537 -7.71 4.98 4.92
C ILE A 537 -7.12 4.99 6.33
N ALA A 538 -6.22 4.08 6.69
CA ALA A 538 -5.56 4.15 7.99
C ALA A 538 -4.80 5.48 8.22
N LYS A 539 -4.26 6.07 7.14
CA LYS A 539 -3.62 7.39 7.18
C LYS A 539 -4.59 8.55 7.37
N THR A 540 -5.88 8.42 7.06
CA THR A 540 -6.85 9.52 7.31
C THR A 540 -7.23 9.63 8.79
N TYR A 541 -6.98 8.58 9.60
CA TYR A 541 -7.11 8.61 11.05
C TYR A 541 -5.83 9.15 11.72
N ASP A 542 -5.45 10.38 11.36
CA ASP A 542 -4.13 10.99 11.62
C ASP A 542 -4.01 11.84 12.90
N PHE A 543 -5.08 11.94 13.70
CA PHE A 543 -5.09 12.77 14.90
C PHE A 543 -3.84 12.55 15.78
N ASN A 544 -3.23 13.66 16.20
CA ASN A 544 -2.04 13.69 17.05
C ASN A 544 -0.87 12.86 16.47
N ASP A 545 -0.54 13.12 15.20
CA ASP A 545 0.54 12.45 14.46
C ASP A 545 0.34 10.92 14.44
N HIS A 546 -0.82 10.51 13.92
CA HIS A 546 -1.22 9.10 13.77
C HIS A 546 -1.13 8.29 15.08
N ALA A 547 -1.49 8.89 16.22
CA ALA A 547 -1.37 8.24 17.53
C ALA A 547 -2.11 6.90 17.62
N LEU A 548 -3.28 6.79 16.98
CA LEU A 548 -4.07 5.56 16.94
C LEU A 548 -3.34 4.44 16.17
N MET A 549 -2.72 4.76 15.03
CA MET A 549 -1.95 3.79 14.25
C MET A 549 -0.74 3.28 15.05
N LYS A 550 0.04 4.19 15.65
CA LYS A 550 1.20 3.84 16.49
C LYS A 550 0.83 3.00 17.71
N PHE A 551 -0.34 3.26 18.31
CA PHE A 551 -0.87 2.45 19.41
C PHE A 551 -1.22 1.03 18.95
N ASN A 552 -1.95 0.91 17.83
CA ASN A 552 -2.29 -0.38 17.23
C ASN A 552 -1.05 -1.19 16.83
N GLU A 553 -0.07 -0.54 16.21
CA GLU A 553 1.22 -1.15 15.87
C GLU A 553 1.97 -1.68 17.10
N ARG A 554 1.91 -0.97 18.23
CA ARG A 554 2.52 -1.43 19.48
C ARG A 554 1.83 -2.67 20.05
N ILE A 555 0.50 -2.71 20.01
CA ILE A 555 -0.27 -3.91 20.37
C ILE A 555 0.11 -5.05 19.42
N LYS A 556 0.15 -4.77 18.10
CA LYS A 556 0.49 -5.75 17.08
C LYS A 556 1.84 -6.41 17.36
N ASP A 557 2.88 -5.60 17.55
CA ASP A 557 4.23 -6.12 17.76
C ASP A 557 4.36 -6.87 19.09
N THR A 558 3.54 -6.51 20.08
CA THR A 558 3.51 -7.21 21.38
C THR A 558 2.85 -8.59 21.24
N LEU A 559 1.73 -8.69 20.54
CA LEU A 559 0.98 -9.94 20.38
C LEU A 559 1.54 -10.86 19.29
N ASP A 560 2.23 -10.29 18.30
CA ASP A 560 2.76 -10.99 17.12
C ASP A 560 4.19 -10.53 16.81
N PRO A 561 5.18 -10.91 17.65
CA PRO A 561 6.56 -10.45 17.50
C PRO A 561 7.21 -10.91 16.19
N ASN A 562 6.74 -12.02 15.61
CA ASN A 562 7.19 -12.51 14.30
C ASN A 562 6.42 -11.90 13.13
N GLY A 563 5.36 -11.12 13.39
CA GLY A 563 4.54 -10.45 12.38
C GLY A 563 3.90 -11.41 11.37
N ILE A 564 3.45 -12.59 11.79
CA ILE A 564 2.91 -13.64 10.92
C ILE A 564 1.44 -13.44 10.56
N LEU A 565 0.63 -12.85 11.45
CA LEU A 565 -0.81 -12.86 11.29
C LEU A 565 -1.27 -11.64 10.46
N ALA A 566 -1.83 -11.91 9.29
CA ALA A 566 -2.45 -10.96 8.35
C ALA A 566 -1.78 -9.57 8.30
N PRO A 567 -0.45 -9.49 8.01
CA PRO A 567 0.27 -8.22 7.96
C PRO A 567 -0.39 -7.23 6.99
N GLY A 568 -0.59 -5.99 7.45
CA GLY A 568 -1.18 -4.90 6.66
C GLY A 568 -2.70 -4.85 6.65
N LYS A 569 -3.42 -5.78 7.30
CA LYS A 569 -4.86 -5.65 7.51
C LYS A 569 -5.14 -4.33 8.23
N SER A 570 -6.04 -3.53 7.66
CA SER A 570 -6.44 -2.21 8.15
C SER A 570 -5.28 -1.22 8.29
N GLY A 571 -4.20 -1.40 7.51
CA GLY A 571 -3.01 -0.54 7.55
C GLY A 571 -2.09 -0.78 8.76
N VAL A 572 -2.36 -1.80 9.59
CA VAL A 572 -1.51 -2.14 10.75
C VAL A 572 -0.42 -3.13 10.32
N TRP A 573 0.81 -2.63 10.24
CA TRP A 573 1.97 -3.40 9.81
C TRP A 573 2.83 -3.83 10.99
N PRO A 574 3.20 -5.12 11.11
CA PRO A 574 4.19 -5.56 12.10
C PRO A 574 5.55 -4.90 11.86
N ALA A 575 6.36 -4.74 12.91
CA ALA A 575 7.67 -4.10 12.86
C ALA A 575 8.55 -4.58 11.69
N ARG A 576 8.56 -5.89 11.39
CA ARG A 576 9.35 -6.45 10.28
C ARG A 576 8.98 -5.93 8.89
N TYR A 577 7.78 -5.37 8.70
CA TYR A 577 7.29 -4.85 7.42
C TYR A 577 7.36 -3.31 7.33
N ARG A 578 7.60 -2.60 8.44
CA ARG A 578 7.61 -1.13 8.47
C ARG A 578 8.96 -0.57 7.99
N GLY A 579 8.93 0.61 7.36
CA GLY A 579 10.13 1.39 7.06
C GLY A 579 11.13 0.76 6.06
N ARG A 580 10.72 -0.25 5.28
CA ARG A 580 11.59 -0.85 4.26
C ARG A 580 11.82 0.15 3.12
N GLY A 581 13.07 0.57 2.93
CA GLY A 581 13.54 1.23 1.71
C GLY A 581 13.85 0.20 0.62
N ALA A 582 14.67 0.57 -0.38
CA ALA A 582 15.14 -0.39 -1.38
C ALA A 582 16.05 -1.48 -0.77
N ASP A 583 15.84 -2.73 -1.17
CA ASP A 583 16.74 -3.86 -0.91
C ASP A 583 17.75 -3.95 -2.06
N ILE A 584 19.04 -3.85 -1.74
CA ILE A 584 20.12 -3.76 -2.75
C ILE A 584 20.99 -5.02 -2.67
N ILE A 585 21.06 -5.75 -3.78
CA ILE A 585 21.97 -6.90 -3.95
C ILE A 585 23.17 -6.42 -4.78
N LYS A 586 24.36 -6.44 -4.19
CA LYS A 586 25.60 -6.19 -4.89
C LYS A 586 26.19 -7.51 -5.37
N VAL A 587 26.31 -7.64 -6.69
CA VAL A 587 27.03 -8.76 -7.32
C VAL A 587 28.51 -8.41 -7.37
N GLU A 588 29.35 -9.29 -6.85
CA GLU A 588 30.80 -9.17 -6.89
C GLU A 588 31.45 -10.52 -7.20
N HIS A 589 32.71 -10.51 -7.64
CA HIS A 589 33.38 -11.76 -7.99
C HIS A 589 33.60 -12.63 -6.74
N PRO A 590 33.38 -13.95 -6.79
CA PRO A 590 33.33 -14.79 -5.60
C PRO A 590 34.62 -14.82 -4.77
N GLU A 591 35.78 -14.74 -5.43
CA GLU A 591 37.08 -14.75 -4.73
C GLU A 591 37.67 -13.34 -4.51
N ARG A 592 37.87 -12.57 -5.59
CA ARG A 592 38.49 -11.24 -5.50
C ARG A 592 37.56 -10.15 -4.93
N GLY A 593 36.25 -10.37 -4.95
CA GLY A 593 35.25 -9.37 -4.59
C GLY A 593 35.23 -8.15 -5.52
N ASP A 594 34.72 -7.05 -4.99
CA ASP A 594 34.81 -5.71 -5.58
C ASP A 594 36.22 -5.13 -5.46
N ASP A 595 36.72 -4.48 -6.52
CA ASP A 595 38.09 -3.93 -6.56
C ASP A 595 38.36 -2.91 -5.42
N THR A 596 37.33 -2.19 -4.95
CA THR A 596 37.50 -1.21 -3.87
C THR A 596 37.87 -1.83 -2.53
N ARG A 597 37.64 -3.15 -2.32
CA ARG A 597 38.11 -3.87 -1.13
C ARG A 597 39.63 -3.83 -0.99
N ALA A 598 40.36 -3.75 -2.10
CA ALA A 598 41.82 -3.67 -2.12
C ALA A 598 42.36 -2.23 -2.09
N TRP A 599 41.52 -1.21 -2.19
CA TRP A 599 41.94 0.20 -2.28
C TRP A 599 42.25 0.78 -0.90
N GLY A 600 43.47 0.52 -0.41
CA GLY A 600 44.01 1.15 0.79
C GLY A 600 45.53 1.33 0.71
N PRO A 601 46.19 1.80 1.79
CA PRO A 601 45.63 2.19 3.10
C PRO A 601 44.77 3.48 3.06
N PRO A 602 43.92 3.76 4.08
CA PRO A 602 43.78 3.02 5.34
C PRO A 602 42.76 1.87 5.27
N PHE A 603 42.96 0.90 6.17
CA PHE A 603 42.07 -0.25 6.37
C PHE A 603 41.54 -0.27 7.82
N ALA A 604 40.31 -0.74 8.01
CA ALA A 604 39.75 -1.08 9.31
C ALA A 604 40.17 -2.51 9.68
N GLU A 605 40.97 -2.64 10.74
CA GLU A 605 41.55 -3.92 11.15
C GLU A 605 40.48 -4.96 11.53
N TYR A 606 40.77 -6.23 11.23
CA TYR A 606 39.93 -7.33 11.67
C TYR A 606 40.08 -7.57 13.18
N LYS A 607 38.95 -7.66 13.88
CA LYS A 607 38.85 -7.97 15.32
C LYS A 607 38.28 -9.37 15.59
N ASP A 608 37.89 -10.09 14.54
CA ASP A 608 37.34 -11.45 14.59
C ASP A 608 38.40 -12.56 14.42
N GLY A 609 39.69 -12.19 14.43
CA GLY A 609 40.81 -13.11 14.32
C GLY A 609 41.28 -13.43 12.88
N ARG A 610 40.65 -12.85 11.85
CA ARG A 610 41.13 -12.97 10.46
C ARG A 610 42.50 -12.32 10.27
N LYS A 611 43.29 -12.86 9.34
CA LYS A 611 44.58 -12.30 8.90
C LYS A 611 44.39 -11.48 7.64
N GLY A 612 45.08 -10.35 7.54
CA GLY A 612 45.03 -9.46 6.38
C GLY A 612 45.03 -8.00 6.79
N PRO A 613 45.03 -7.07 5.83
CA PRO A 613 45.06 -5.63 6.12
C PRO A 613 43.77 -5.11 6.76
N GLY A 614 42.65 -5.84 6.66
CA GLY A 614 41.32 -5.41 7.11
C GLY A 614 40.38 -5.08 5.95
N GLU A 615 39.27 -4.40 6.24
CA GLU A 615 38.36 -3.86 5.21
C GLU A 615 38.81 -2.45 4.80
N SER A 616 38.84 -2.13 3.50
CA SER A 616 39.29 -0.81 3.06
C SER A 616 38.30 0.29 3.47
N ALA A 617 38.81 1.47 3.84
CA ALA A 617 37.94 2.62 4.12
C ALA A 617 37.08 3.00 2.90
N TYR A 618 37.60 2.78 1.68
CA TYR A 618 36.87 3.03 0.44
C TYR A 618 35.63 2.12 0.34
N TYR A 619 35.80 0.80 0.51
CA TYR A 619 34.71 -0.17 0.43
C TYR A 619 33.64 0.11 1.50
N LEU A 620 34.06 0.40 2.74
CA LEU A 620 33.15 0.69 3.84
C LEU A 620 32.29 1.95 3.60
N SER A 621 32.82 2.94 2.87
CA SER A 621 32.15 4.22 2.67
C SER A 621 30.88 4.15 1.79
N VAL A 622 30.78 3.16 0.90
CA VAL A 622 29.73 3.10 -0.15
C VAL A 622 28.86 1.84 -0.13
N ASN A 623 29.09 0.89 0.79
CA ASN A 623 28.42 -0.42 0.76
C ASN A 623 27.50 -0.75 1.96
N ARG A 624 27.25 0.20 2.86
CA ARG A 624 26.20 0.06 3.89
C ARG A 624 24.81 -0.19 3.27
N ASN A 625 23.92 -0.87 4.00
CA ASN A 625 22.56 -1.23 3.56
C ASN A 625 22.49 -2.16 2.32
N LYS A 626 23.59 -2.81 1.92
CA LYS A 626 23.62 -3.75 0.79
C LYS A 626 23.82 -5.18 1.27
N LYS A 627 23.29 -6.14 0.50
CA LYS A 627 23.65 -7.56 0.55
C LYS A 627 24.76 -7.83 -0.46
N SER A 628 25.68 -8.72 -0.14
CA SER A 628 26.77 -9.15 -1.04
C SER A 628 26.51 -10.55 -1.58
N LEU A 629 26.49 -10.69 -2.90
CA LEU A 629 26.44 -11.94 -3.65
C LEU A 629 27.77 -12.13 -4.40
N GLY A 630 28.58 -13.07 -3.95
CA GLY A 630 29.78 -13.51 -4.67
C GLY A 630 29.39 -14.44 -5.80
N LEU A 631 29.45 -13.99 -7.05
CA LEU A 631 28.99 -14.70 -8.24
C LEU A 631 29.89 -14.43 -9.45
N SER A 632 30.28 -15.49 -10.15
CA SER A 632 31.04 -15.46 -11.39
C SER A 632 30.14 -15.79 -12.57
N PHE A 633 29.81 -14.79 -13.38
CA PHE A 633 29.11 -14.96 -14.66
C PHE A 633 30.06 -15.32 -15.81
N ALA A 634 31.33 -15.67 -15.52
CA ALA A 634 32.18 -16.38 -16.49
C ALA A 634 31.68 -17.81 -16.72
N HIS A 635 30.92 -18.36 -15.77
CA HIS A 635 30.20 -19.62 -15.92
C HIS A 635 28.79 -19.37 -16.45
N PRO A 636 28.28 -20.20 -17.39
CA PRO A 636 26.89 -20.12 -17.85
C PRO A 636 25.89 -20.19 -16.69
N GLU A 637 26.18 -21.01 -15.68
CA GLU A 637 25.39 -21.16 -14.45
C GLU A 637 25.30 -19.85 -13.65
N GLY A 638 26.31 -18.98 -13.74
CA GLY A 638 26.29 -17.65 -13.14
C GLY A 638 25.44 -16.65 -13.93
N VAL A 639 25.38 -16.78 -15.25
CA VAL A 639 24.49 -15.98 -16.12
C VAL A 639 23.02 -16.36 -15.87
N GLU A 640 22.73 -17.65 -15.76
CA GLU A 640 21.39 -18.14 -15.41
C GLU A 640 20.88 -17.53 -14.10
N ILE A 641 21.75 -17.47 -13.08
CA ILE A 641 21.43 -16.83 -11.79
C ILE A 641 21.11 -15.34 -11.98
N LEU A 642 21.88 -14.61 -12.80
CA LEU A 642 21.61 -13.20 -13.07
C LEU A 642 20.27 -12.97 -13.79
N HIS A 643 19.90 -13.87 -14.72
CA HIS A 643 18.60 -13.81 -15.39
C HIS A 643 17.44 -14.03 -14.41
N GLU A 644 17.56 -14.99 -13.50
CA GLU A 644 16.54 -15.22 -12.47
C GLU A 644 16.44 -14.04 -11.49
N LEU A 645 17.55 -13.41 -11.12
CA LEU A 645 17.54 -12.17 -10.35
C LEU A 645 16.81 -11.06 -11.11
N ALA A 646 17.13 -10.84 -12.39
CA ALA A 646 16.53 -9.78 -13.21
C ALA A 646 15.01 -9.91 -13.37
N LYS A 647 14.46 -11.14 -13.35
CA LYS A 647 13.00 -11.38 -13.37
C LYS A 647 12.29 -10.87 -12.12
N ASN A 648 13.00 -10.87 -10.97
CA ASN A 648 12.43 -10.56 -9.67
C ASN A 648 12.84 -9.17 -9.14
N CYS A 649 13.68 -8.44 -9.86
CA CYS A 649 14.13 -7.10 -9.51
C CYS A 649 13.30 -6.01 -10.20
N ASP A 650 13.20 -4.86 -9.54
CA ASP A 650 12.62 -3.64 -10.12
C ASP A 650 13.61 -2.82 -10.94
N VAL A 651 14.89 -2.86 -10.54
CA VAL A 651 15.97 -2.06 -11.11
C VAL A 651 17.21 -2.93 -11.26
N LEU A 652 17.88 -2.84 -12.41
CA LEU A 652 19.21 -3.39 -12.64
C LEU A 652 20.15 -2.23 -12.96
N VAL A 653 21.29 -2.17 -12.26
CA VAL A 653 22.33 -1.16 -12.50
C VAL A 653 23.61 -1.86 -12.89
N GLU A 654 24.23 -1.41 -13.97
CA GLU A 654 25.52 -1.93 -14.45
C GLU A 654 26.43 -0.80 -14.92
N ASN A 655 27.74 -1.05 -14.93
CA ASN A 655 28.75 -0.06 -15.31
C ASN A 655 29.82 -0.62 -16.26
N TYR A 656 29.45 -1.58 -17.12
CA TYR A 656 30.36 -2.16 -18.10
C TYR A 656 30.44 -1.29 -19.36
N LEU A 657 31.49 -1.52 -20.16
CA LEU A 657 31.56 -0.90 -21.48
C LEU A 657 30.35 -1.31 -22.35
N PRO A 658 29.80 -0.40 -23.17
CA PRO A 658 28.69 -0.68 -24.07
C PRO A 658 28.86 -2.01 -24.83
N GLY A 659 27.82 -2.83 -24.83
CA GLY A 659 27.80 -4.15 -25.47
C GLY A 659 28.56 -5.27 -24.75
N SER A 660 29.31 -5.00 -23.67
CA SER A 660 30.10 -6.02 -22.96
C SER A 660 29.24 -7.15 -22.38
N LEU A 661 28.04 -6.80 -21.92
CA LEU A 661 27.10 -7.73 -21.31
C LEU A 661 26.24 -8.48 -22.32
N LYS A 662 26.26 -8.07 -23.60
CA LYS A 662 25.46 -8.69 -24.66
C LYS A 662 25.82 -10.16 -24.90
N LYS A 663 27.10 -10.52 -24.76
CA LYS A 663 27.55 -11.92 -24.88
C LYS A 663 27.03 -12.85 -23.77
N TYR A 664 26.43 -12.28 -22.72
CA TYR A 664 25.79 -13.00 -21.63
C TYR A 664 24.27 -12.82 -21.65
N ASP A 665 23.70 -12.23 -22.71
CA ASP A 665 22.28 -11.85 -22.79
C ASP A 665 21.82 -11.00 -21.59
N MET A 666 22.73 -10.17 -21.07
CA MET A 666 22.50 -9.28 -19.94
C MET A 666 22.35 -7.82 -20.37
N ASP A 667 22.30 -7.54 -21.69
CA ASP A 667 21.99 -6.21 -22.22
C ASP A 667 20.49 -5.87 -22.12
N TYR A 668 20.15 -4.58 -22.23
CA TYR A 668 18.79 -4.10 -22.06
C TYR A 668 17.77 -4.83 -22.95
N GLU A 669 18.06 -5.04 -24.24
CA GLU A 669 17.11 -5.68 -25.16
C GLU A 669 16.84 -7.15 -24.80
N SER A 670 17.83 -7.83 -24.22
CA SER A 670 17.70 -9.19 -23.73
C SER A 670 16.89 -9.23 -22.43
N ILE A 671 17.23 -8.38 -21.47
CA ILE A 671 16.57 -8.33 -20.17
C ILE A 671 15.13 -7.81 -20.26
N ARG A 672 14.84 -6.85 -21.13
CA ARG A 672 13.47 -6.33 -21.36
C ARG A 672 12.50 -7.44 -21.77
N LYS A 673 12.96 -8.44 -22.52
CA LYS A 673 12.13 -9.61 -22.90
C LYS A 673 11.80 -10.48 -21.70
N LEU A 674 12.72 -10.58 -20.73
CA LEU A 674 12.53 -11.34 -19.50
C LEU A 674 11.65 -10.58 -18.50
N ASN A 675 11.85 -9.26 -18.39
CA ASN A 675 11.11 -8.39 -17.47
C ASN A 675 10.84 -7.03 -18.14
N PRO A 676 9.68 -6.86 -18.82
CA PRO A 676 9.30 -5.60 -19.46
C PRO A 676 9.12 -4.42 -18.51
N ARG A 677 9.03 -4.68 -17.19
CA ARG A 677 8.83 -3.67 -16.14
C ARG A 677 10.14 -3.19 -15.53
N LEU A 678 11.27 -3.79 -15.87
CA LEU A 678 12.56 -3.47 -15.26
C LEU A 678 13.06 -2.09 -15.68
N ILE A 679 13.54 -1.29 -14.72
CA ILE A 679 14.36 -0.12 -15.02
C ILE A 679 15.81 -0.59 -15.15
N TYR A 680 16.37 -0.48 -16.36
CA TYR A 680 17.76 -0.85 -16.63
C TYR A 680 18.60 0.42 -16.68
N ALA A 681 19.61 0.55 -15.83
CA ALA A 681 20.49 1.72 -15.78
C ALA A 681 21.93 1.34 -16.12
N SER A 682 22.44 1.91 -17.21
CA SER A 682 23.84 1.82 -17.63
C SER A 682 24.60 3.05 -17.15
N ILE A 683 25.66 2.85 -16.38
CA ILE A 683 26.56 3.93 -15.93
C ILE A 683 27.92 3.76 -16.60
N THR A 684 28.21 4.57 -17.63
CA THR A 684 29.41 4.41 -18.45
C THR A 684 30.32 5.64 -18.45
N GLY A 685 31.57 5.51 -18.90
CA GLY A 685 32.47 6.66 -19.01
C GLY A 685 32.01 7.70 -20.04
N TYR A 686 31.55 7.25 -21.21
CA TYR A 686 31.34 8.09 -22.40
C TYR A 686 30.00 7.86 -23.12
N GLY A 687 29.05 7.16 -22.51
CA GLY A 687 27.72 6.87 -23.06
C GLY A 687 27.63 5.56 -23.84
N GLN A 688 26.40 5.06 -24.07
CA GLN A 688 26.15 3.91 -24.95
C GLN A 688 26.35 4.26 -26.43
N THR A 689 26.41 5.55 -26.76
CA THR A 689 26.57 6.06 -28.13
C THR A 689 27.72 7.07 -28.24
N GLY A 690 27.99 7.59 -29.44
CA GLY A 690 29.05 8.56 -29.69
C GLY A 690 30.40 7.93 -30.03
N PRO A 691 31.40 8.76 -30.43
CA PRO A 691 32.68 8.28 -30.95
C PRO A 691 33.57 7.61 -29.89
N TYR A 692 33.27 7.82 -28.61
CA TYR A 692 34.07 7.33 -27.48
C TYR A 692 33.37 6.26 -26.66
N SER A 693 32.22 5.74 -27.10
CA SER A 693 31.42 4.74 -26.36
C SER A 693 32.23 3.52 -25.91
N ASN A 694 33.18 3.06 -26.73
CA ASN A 694 34.03 1.90 -26.42
C ASN A 694 35.26 2.23 -25.54
N ARG A 695 35.44 3.46 -25.08
CA ARG A 695 36.58 3.85 -24.23
C ARG A 695 36.30 3.55 -22.76
N PRO A 696 37.22 2.89 -22.04
CA PRO A 696 37.13 2.79 -20.59
C PRO A 696 37.24 4.18 -19.97
N GLY A 697 36.45 4.43 -18.93
CA GLY A 697 36.43 5.71 -18.22
C GLY A 697 36.42 5.50 -16.72
N PHE A 698 37.27 6.25 -16.04
CA PHE A 698 37.17 6.51 -14.60
C PHE A 698 37.05 8.02 -14.42
N ASP A 699 36.51 8.43 -13.27
CA ASP A 699 36.36 9.83 -12.85
C ASP A 699 37.51 10.75 -13.30
N VAL A 700 38.75 10.45 -12.90
CA VAL A 700 39.90 11.34 -13.15
C VAL A 700 40.23 11.50 -14.65
N MET A 701 39.93 10.49 -15.49
CA MET A 701 40.14 10.57 -16.94
C MET A 701 39.09 11.50 -17.56
N VAL A 702 37.84 11.39 -17.13
CA VAL A 702 36.75 12.25 -17.59
C VAL A 702 36.95 13.68 -17.08
N GLU A 703 37.38 13.86 -15.83
CA GLU A 703 37.69 15.16 -15.26
C GLU A 703 38.77 15.91 -16.07
N ALA A 704 39.78 15.17 -16.56
CA ALA A 704 40.84 15.71 -17.40
C ALA A 704 40.34 16.12 -18.79
N GLU A 705 39.50 15.29 -19.43
CA GLU A 705 39.05 15.50 -20.81
C GLU A 705 37.91 16.52 -20.90
N PHE A 706 37.02 16.56 -19.91
CA PHE A 706 35.80 17.39 -19.90
C PHE A 706 35.92 18.62 -18.99
N GLY A 707 37.12 19.21 -18.94
CA GLY A 707 37.35 20.60 -18.53
C GLY A 707 37.43 20.88 -17.03
N LEU A 708 36.91 20.03 -16.14
CA LEU A 708 36.92 20.33 -14.70
C LEU A 708 38.33 20.38 -14.10
N MET A 709 39.22 19.49 -14.52
CA MET A 709 40.62 19.52 -14.08
C MET A 709 41.32 20.81 -14.54
N HIS A 710 40.99 21.31 -15.73
CA HIS A 710 41.56 22.56 -16.24
C HIS A 710 41.21 23.75 -15.36
N LEU A 711 40.01 23.77 -14.80
CA LEU A 711 39.47 24.84 -13.94
C LEU A 711 39.93 24.73 -12.48
N THR A 712 40.46 23.58 -12.07
CA THR A 712 40.79 23.28 -10.68
C THR A 712 42.30 23.45 -10.41
N GLY A 713 42.63 24.17 -9.32
CA GLY A 713 44.01 24.42 -8.88
C GLY A 713 44.30 25.90 -8.64
N SER A 714 45.53 26.22 -8.22
CA SER A 714 45.96 27.61 -8.02
C SER A 714 46.05 28.36 -9.35
N ARG A 715 45.90 29.70 -9.31
CA ARG A 715 45.81 30.58 -10.49
C ARG A 715 46.89 30.31 -11.53
N ASP A 716 48.15 30.30 -11.11
CA ASP A 716 49.32 30.13 -11.97
C ASP A 716 49.96 28.73 -11.86
N GLY A 717 49.36 27.82 -11.07
CA GLY A 717 49.84 26.46 -10.91
C GLY A 717 49.41 25.52 -12.04
N PRO A 718 49.91 24.26 -12.07
CA PRO A 718 49.40 23.25 -12.99
C PRO A 718 47.93 22.88 -12.68
N PRO A 719 47.15 22.39 -13.67
CA PRO A 719 45.87 21.75 -13.42
C PRO A 719 45.97 20.63 -12.38
N VAL A 720 44.98 20.54 -11.48
CA VAL A 720 44.89 19.46 -10.49
C VAL A 720 43.48 18.90 -10.49
N LYS A 721 43.35 17.63 -10.08
CA LYS A 721 42.04 17.01 -9.89
C LYS A 721 41.33 17.56 -8.64
N VAL A 722 40.01 17.43 -8.58
CA VAL A 722 39.24 17.61 -7.35
C VAL A 722 39.65 16.54 -6.32
N GLY A 723 39.63 16.91 -5.04
CA GLY A 723 40.13 16.07 -3.94
C GLY A 723 39.37 14.74 -3.75
N VAL A 724 38.19 14.61 -4.32
CA VAL A 724 37.32 13.42 -4.31
C VAL A 724 36.88 13.06 -5.73
N ALA A 725 36.38 11.85 -5.95
CA ALA A 725 35.84 11.41 -7.24
C ALA A 725 34.48 12.08 -7.52
N VAL A 726 34.50 13.38 -7.81
CA VAL A 726 33.32 14.23 -7.90
C VAL A 726 32.43 13.90 -9.10
N THR A 727 33.02 13.44 -10.20
CA THR A 727 32.29 12.99 -11.40
C THR A 727 31.53 11.72 -11.08
N ASP A 728 32.15 10.76 -10.38
CA ASP A 728 31.46 9.54 -9.94
C ASP A 728 30.29 9.86 -9.00
N LEU A 729 30.51 10.74 -8.01
CA LEU A 729 29.48 11.13 -7.05
C LEU A 729 28.30 11.84 -7.72
N THR A 730 28.57 12.80 -8.60
CA THR A 730 27.52 13.51 -9.33
C THR A 730 26.79 12.60 -10.31
N THR A 731 27.50 11.71 -11.02
CA THR A 731 26.89 10.73 -11.92
C THR A 731 25.98 9.77 -11.17
N GLY A 732 26.40 9.29 -9.99
CA GLY A 732 25.56 8.47 -9.12
C GLY A 732 24.28 9.18 -8.66
N LEU A 733 24.35 10.49 -8.38
CA LEU A 733 23.17 11.30 -8.04
C LEU A 733 22.22 11.47 -9.24
N TYR A 734 22.75 11.75 -10.43
CA TYR A 734 21.94 11.80 -11.65
C TYR A 734 21.29 10.45 -11.95
N ALA A 735 22.02 9.34 -11.84
CA ALA A 735 21.47 8.00 -12.04
C ALA A 735 20.34 7.70 -11.04
N CYS A 736 20.54 8.00 -9.75
CA CYS A 736 19.53 7.81 -8.71
C CYS A 736 18.24 8.61 -9.03
N ASN A 737 18.37 9.89 -9.39
CA ASN A 737 17.24 10.75 -9.75
C ASN A 737 16.49 10.22 -10.98
N SER A 738 17.21 9.78 -12.00
CA SER A 738 16.62 9.19 -13.21
C SER A 738 15.91 7.87 -12.93
N ILE A 739 16.47 7.01 -12.06
CA ILE A 739 15.81 5.77 -11.62
C ILE A 739 14.51 6.09 -10.87
N MET A 740 14.52 7.04 -9.94
CA MET A 740 13.31 7.44 -9.22
C MET A 740 12.23 7.98 -10.17
N ALA A 741 12.61 8.84 -11.12
CA ALA A 741 11.70 9.34 -12.14
C ALA A 741 11.13 8.21 -13.01
N ALA A 742 11.96 7.22 -13.39
CA ALA A 742 11.54 6.08 -14.17
C ALA A 742 10.58 5.14 -13.41
N LEU A 743 10.81 4.92 -12.11
CA LEU A 743 9.90 4.16 -11.24
C LEU A 743 8.54 4.86 -11.09
N LEU A 744 8.54 6.19 -10.96
CA LEU A 744 7.31 6.99 -10.94
C LEU A 744 6.56 6.89 -12.27
N ALA A 745 7.25 7.02 -13.40
CA ALA A 745 6.66 6.87 -14.73
C ALA A 745 6.05 5.47 -14.93
N ARG A 746 6.75 4.41 -14.52
CA ARG A 746 6.29 3.01 -14.56
C ARG A 746 4.99 2.79 -13.78
N THR A 747 4.72 3.58 -12.74
CA THR A 747 3.47 3.50 -11.98
C THR A 747 2.27 3.88 -12.85
N ASN A 748 2.48 4.75 -13.86
CA ASN A 748 1.45 5.18 -14.79
C ASN A 748 1.35 4.30 -16.04
N THR A 749 2.49 3.86 -16.56
CA THR A 749 2.59 3.12 -17.84
C THR A 749 2.57 1.60 -17.67
N GLY A 750 3.01 1.10 -16.51
CA GLY A 750 3.26 -0.32 -16.29
C GLY A 750 4.54 -0.85 -16.94
N GLU A 751 5.31 -0.02 -17.65
CA GLU A 751 6.51 -0.40 -18.42
C GLU A 751 7.79 0.17 -17.83
N GLY A 752 8.89 -0.57 -17.98
CA GLY A 752 10.24 -0.12 -17.64
C GLY A 752 10.96 0.57 -18.82
N GLN A 753 12.19 1.02 -18.60
CA GLN A 753 12.99 1.72 -19.62
C GLN A 753 14.50 1.58 -19.40
N HIS A 754 15.29 1.87 -20.44
CA HIS A 754 16.75 1.96 -20.38
C HIS A 754 17.17 3.40 -20.06
N LEU A 755 17.99 3.56 -19.03
CA LEU A 755 18.64 4.81 -18.67
C LEU A 755 20.12 4.71 -19.06
N ASP A 756 20.54 5.52 -20.04
CA ASP A 756 21.95 5.73 -20.38
C ASP A 756 22.46 6.95 -19.61
N VAL A 757 23.31 6.71 -18.62
CA VAL A 757 23.90 7.75 -17.78
C VAL A 757 25.41 7.66 -17.90
N CYS A 758 26.09 8.75 -18.26
CA CYS A 758 27.53 8.69 -18.44
C CYS A 758 28.28 9.85 -17.79
N LEU A 759 29.53 9.56 -17.40
CA LEU A 759 30.40 10.48 -16.69
C LEU A 759 30.70 11.72 -17.55
N SER A 760 30.94 11.56 -18.85
CA SER A 760 31.21 12.66 -19.79
C SER A 760 30.11 13.72 -19.81
N ASP A 761 28.86 13.28 -19.92
CA ASP A 761 27.72 14.19 -20.08
C ASP A 761 27.42 14.88 -18.75
N VAL A 762 27.50 14.12 -17.65
CA VAL A 762 27.36 14.67 -16.30
C VAL A 762 28.48 15.67 -16.00
N GLN A 763 29.73 15.36 -16.36
CA GLN A 763 30.85 16.29 -16.17
C GLN A 763 30.66 17.57 -16.98
N THR A 764 30.24 17.44 -18.25
CA THR A 764 29.96 18.59 -19.11
C THR A 764 28.85 19.47 -18.52
N ALA A 765 27.76 18.86 -18.06
CA ALA A 765 26.64 19.58 -17.44
C ALA A 765 27.04 20.27 -16.13
N THR A 766 27.92 19.67 -15.33
CA THR A 766 28.35 20.20 -14.02
C THR A 766 29.36 21.35 -14.12
N LEU A 767 29.93 21.62 -15.30
CA LEU A 767 30.67 22.87 -15.55
C LEU A 767 29.78 24.12 -15.43
N ALA A 768 28.45 23.94 -15.52
CA ALA A 768 27.43 24.93 -15.19
C ALA A 768 27.73 26.32 -15.81
N ASN A 769 27.88 27.35 -14.98
CA ASN A 769 28.10 28.73 -15.42
C ASN A 769 29.41 28.93 -16.18
N MET A 770 30.42 28.08 -15.98
CA MET A 770 31.69 28.16 -16.73
C MET A 770 31.50 27.71 -18.17
N ALA A 771 30.75 26.62 -18.40
CA ALA A 771 30.37 26.20 -19.74
C ALA A 771 29.50 27.26 -20.43
N GLU A 772 28.47 27.78 -19.74
CA GLU A 772 27.59 28.80 -20.29
C GLU A 772 28.35 30.09 -20.66
N SER A 773 29.34 30.49 -19.85
CA SER A 773 30.20 31.65 -20.16
C SER A 773 30.98 31.47 -21.45
N VAL A 774 31.50 30.27 -21.72
CA VAL A 774 32.20 29.95 -22.98
C VAL A 774 31.22 29.87 -24.14
N LEU A 775 30.05 29.25 -23.96
CA LEU A 775 29.01 29.16 -24.99
C LEU A 775 28.49 30.53 -25.44
N ILE A 776 28.26 31.44 -24.48
CA ILE A 776 27.81 32.81 -24.76
C ILE A 776 28.93 33.66 -25.38
N SER A 777 30.16 33.57 -24.85
CA SER A 777 31.26 34.45 -25.28
C SER A 777 31.97 33.99 -26.55
N GLY A 778 31.91 32.68 -26.87
CA GLY A 778 32.71 32.04 -27.92
C GLY A 778 34.21 32.06 -27.66
N LYS A 779 34.66 32.43 -26.46
CA LYS A 779 36.07 32.58 -26.09
C LYS A 779 36.51 31.45 -25.16
N ARG A 780 37.81 31.14 -25.19
CA ARG A 780 38.43 30.24 -24.21
C ARG A 780 38.23 30.79 -22.80
N ASP A 781 38.06 29.89 -21.84
CA ASP A 781 38.03 30.27 -20.44
C ASP A 781 39.40 30.82 -19.99
N SER A 782 39.40 31.53 -18.86
CA SER A 782 40.61 32.16 -18.31
C SER A 782 41.45 31.21 -17.45
N GLY A 783 41.13 29.92 -17.41
CA GLY A 783 41.76 28.92 -16.56
C GLY A 783 41.34 29.00 -15.08
N ARG A 784 42.25 28.51 -14.22
CA ARG A 784 42.07 28.31 -12.78
C ARG A 784 41.93 29.62 -12.00
N TRP A 785 41.19 29.58 -10.92
CA TRP A 785 41.03 30.71 -10.01
C TRP A 785 41.42 30.41 -8.56
N GLY A 786 41.92 29.21 -8.25
CA GLY A 786 42.15 28.81 -6.86
C GLY A 786 40.85 28.81 -6.07
N THR A 787 40.85 29.51 -4.95
CA THR A 787 39.64 29.72 -4.12
C THR A 787 38.81 30.92 -4.58
N ALA A 788 39.30 31.72 -5.53
CA ALA A 788 38.66 32.95 -5.95
C ALA A 788 37.50 32.73 -6.92
N HIS A 789 36.44 33.53 -6.77
CA HIS A 789 35.38 33.60 -7.76
C HIS A 789 35.82 34.48 -8.96
N PRO A 790 35.64 34.05 -10.23
CA PRO A 790 36.11 34.79 -11.40
C PRO A 790 35.51 36.20 -11.52
N SER A 791 34.23 36.33 -11.18
CA SER A 791 33.45 37.55 -11.46
C SER A 791 33.06 38.37 -10.22
N VAL A 792 33.48 37.95 -9.02
CA VAL A 792 33.02 38.55 -7.75
C VAL A 792 34.20 38.77 -6.82
N VAL A 793 34.34 39.98 -6.28
CA VAL A 793 35.49 40.39 -5.45
C VAL A 793 35.02 41.19 -4.22
N PRO A 794 35.55 40.92 -3.01
CA PRO A 794 36.34 39.76 -2.65
C PRO A 794 35.43 38.53 -2.45
N TYR A 795 35.81 37.40 -3.03
CA TYR A 795 35.14 36.11 -2.79
C TYR A 795 36.20 35.02 -2.94
N GLN A 796 36.99 34.80 -1.89
CA GLN A 796 38.09 33.84 -1.87
C GLN A 796 38.55 33.48 -0.45
N GLY A 797 39.50 32.55 -0.37
CA GLY A 797 40.27 32.28 0.85
C GLY A 797 41.43 33.26 1.04
N PHE A 798 41.64 33.73 2.26
CA PHE A 798 42.72 34.61 2.68
C PHE A 798 43.50 34.00 3.85
N LYS A 799 44.81 34.23 3.90
CA LYS A 799 45.65 33.79 5.03
C LYS A 799 45.27 34.51 6.32
N THR A 800 45.33 33.78 7.43
CA THR A 800 45.25 34.31 8.79
C THR A 800 46.58 34.07 9.51
N GLY A 801 46.69 34.47 10.78
CA GLY A 801 47.91 34.26 11.58
C GLY A 801 48.28 32.78 11.80
N ASP A 802 47.32 31.85 11.65
CA ASP A 802 47.51 30.43 11.94
C ASP A 802 46.79 29.47 10.95
N GLY A 803 46.16 29.99 9.90
CA GLY A 803 45.36 29.20 8.96
C GLY A 803 44.85 30.01 7.77
N ASP A 804 43.62 29.70 7.34
CA ASP A 804 42.95 30.32 6.20
C ASP A 804 41.47 30.60 6.53
N ILE A 805 40.98 31.77 6.13
CA ILE A 805 39.57 32.15 6.23
C ILE A 805 38.99 32.46 4.86
N PHE A 806 37.84 31.88 4.55
CA PHE A 806 37.08 32.17 3.34
C PHE A 806 36.09 33.30 3.61
N LEU A 807 36.12 34.35 2.78
CA LEU A 807 35.27 35.54 2.95
C LEU A 807 34.44 35.78 1.68
N GLY A 808 33.12 35.90 1.83
CA GLY A 808 32.17 36.07 0.73
C GLY A 808 31.57 37.47 0.64
N GLY A 809 32.28 38.42 0.03
CA GLY A 809 31.81 39.77 -0.28
C GLY A 809 30.97 39.83 -1.56
N ALA A 810 29.93 38.99 -1.66
CA ALA A 810 29.28 38.70 -2.95
C ALA A 810 28.52 39.85 -3.62
N ASN A 811 28.31 40.96 -2.91
CA ASN A 811 27.69 42.19 -3.41
C ASN A 811 28.20 43.39 -2.61
N ASP A 812 27.85 44.60 -3.05
CA ASP A 812 28.36 45.85 -2.46
C ASP A 812 27.99 46.00 -0.98
N ARG A 813 26.82 45.51 -0.56
CA ARG A 813 26.41 45.50 0.85
C ARG A 813 27.31 44.60 1.69
N LEU A 814 27.55 43.37 1.24
CA LEU A 814 28.41 42.41 1.93
C LEU A 814 29.87 42.89 1.98
N PHE A 815 30.34 43.54 0.91
CA PHE A 815 31.65 44.19 0.92
C PHE A 815 31.75 45.30 1.97
N GLY A 816 30.72 46.14 2.09
CA GLY A 816 30.66 47.17 3.15
C GLY A 816 30.78 46.60 4.56
N ILE A 817 30.05 45.50 4.84
CA ILE A 817 30.14 44.79 6.13
C ILE A 817 31.56 44.25 6.35
N LEU A 818 32.18 43.66 5.32
CA LEU A 818 33.55 43.18 5.41
C LEU A 818 34.54 44.33 5.74
N CYS A 819 34.44 45.46 5.03
CA CYS A 819 35.25 46.64 5.30
C CYS A 819 35.11 47.11 6.75
N GLU A 820 33.89 47.17 7.27
CA GLU A 820 33.62 47.51 8.67
C GLU A 820 34.31 46.53 9.64
N LYS A 821 34.16 45.22 9.41
CA LYS A 821 34.73 44.18 10.27
C LYS A 821 36.27 44.11 10.22
N LEU A 822 36.87 44.51 9.09
CA LEU A 822 38.31 44.69 8.97
C LEU A 822 38.82 45.99 9.64
N GLY A 823 37.92 46.88 10.07
CA GLY A 823 38.28 48.20 10.61
C GLY A 823 38.72 49.20 9.53
N LYS A 824 38.22 49.01 8.30
CA LYS A 824 38.57 49.73 7.06
C LYS A 824 37.32 50.21 6.33
N SER A 825 36.33 50.73 7.05
CA SER A 825 35.04 51.17 6.49
C SER A 825 35.19 52.12 5.30
N GLU A 826 36.26 52.91 5.26
CA GLU A 826 36.60 53.83 4.17
C GLU A 826 36.76 53.15 2.81
N TRP A 827 37.17 51.87 2.76
CA TRP A 827 37.32 51.13 1.50
C TRP A 827 36.02 50.95 0.74
N SER A 828 34.88 50.89 1.45
CA SER A 828 33.55 50.76 0.82
C SER A 828 33.13 51.99 0.01
N GLN A 829 33.75 53.15 0.27
CA GLN A 829 33.48 54.41 -0.40
C GLN A 829 34.58 54.81 -1.39
N ASP A 830 35.67 54.05 -1.46
CA ASP A 830 36.74 54.30 -2.42
C ASP A 830 36.20 54.10 -3.85
N PRO A 831 36.36 55.08 -4.77
CA PRO A 831 35.96 54.94 -6.16
C PRO A 831 36.50 53.67 -6.85
N LYS A 832 37.64 53.13 -6.39
CA LYS A 832 38.21 51.87 -6.89
C LYS A 832 37.41 50.62 -6.47
N TYR A 833 36.62 50.67 -5.38
CA TYR A 833 36.00 49.49 -4.76
C TYR A 833 34.48 49.59 -4.55
N VAL A 834 33.87 50.72 -4.92
CA VAL A 834 32.45 51.00 -4.61
C VAL A 834 31.46 50.00 -5.23
N THR A 835 31.72 49.52 -6.45
CA THR A 835 30.91 48.46 -7.09
C THR A 835 31.73 47.21 -7.36
N ASN A 836 31.08 46.06 -7.49
CA ASN A 836 31.77 44.81 -7.84
C ASN A 836 32.59 44.91 -9.13
N ASN A 837 32.11 45.64 -10.14
CA ASN A 837 32.85 45.83 -11.39
C ASN A 837 34.17 46.57 -11.17
N GLU A 838 34.18 47.60 -10.33
CA GLU A 838 35.41 48.32 -9.98
C GLU A 838 36.32 47.45 -9.11
N ARG A 839 35.77 46.66 -8.18
CA ARG A 839 36.56 45.67 -7.39
C ARG A 839 37.20 44.61 -8.27
N VAL A 840 36.50 44.13 -9.31
CA VAL A 840 37.05 43.18 -10.29
C VAL A 840 38.22 43.80 -11.07
N ARG A 841 38.11 45.09 -11.47
CA ARG A 841 39.21 45.80 -12.16
C ARG A 841 40.42 46.02 -11.26
N ASN A 842 40.21 46.29 -9.97
CA ASN A 842 41.25 46.58 -8.98
C ASN A 842 41.53 45.38 -8.04
N ARG A 843 41.22 44.16 -8.49
CA ARG A 843 41.21 42.93 -7.67
C ARG A 843 42.46 42.75 -6.83
N LYS A 844 43.62 42.74 -7.51
CA LYS A 844 44.90 42.39 -6.88
C LYS A 844 45.22 43.33 -5.72
N GLU A 845 45.06 44.63 -5.94
CA GLU A 845 45.27 45.64 -4.89
C GLU A 845 44.35 45.41 -3.69
N LEU A 846 43.05 45.20 -3.92
CA LEU A 846 42.08 45.01 -2.84
C LEU A 846 42.30 43.70 -2.07
N GLU A 847 42.60 42.61 -2.77
CA GLU A 847 42.83 41.31 -2.15
C GLU A 847 44.12 41.29 -1.31
N ASP A 848 45.20 41.91 -1.80
CA ASP A 848 46.45 42.09 -1.05
C ASP A 848 46.21 42.93 0.23
N LEU A 849 45.39 43.97 0.15
CA LEU A 849 45.00 44.79 1.30
C LEU A 849 44.18 44.00 2.33
N ILE A 850 43.21 43.19 1.89
CA ILE A 850 42.41 42.35 2.77
C ILE A 850 43.30 41.30 3.45
N GLU A 851 44.19 40.64 2.71
CA GLU A 851 45.08 39.62 3.27
C GLU A 851 46.06 40.20 4.32
N ALA A 852 46.56 41.41 4.07
CA ALA A 852 47.41 42.13 5.02
C ALA A 852 46.67 42.41 6.35
N GLU A 853 45.35 42.56 6.33
CA GLU A 853 44.55 42.69 7.55
C GLU A 853 44.24 41.32 8.17
N THR A 854 43.82 40.33 7.37
CA THR A 854 43.43 39.01 7.89
C THR A 854 44.59 38.25 8.54
N THR A 855 45.82 38.46 8.08
CA THR A 855 47.03 37.85 8.68
C THR A 855 47.36 38.35 10.09
N LYS A 856 46.77 39.46 10.55
CA LYS A 856 47.05 40.05 11.87
C LYS A 856 46.39 39.33 13.05
N ARG A 857 45.43 38.43 12.80
CA ARG A 857 44.69 37.69 13.83
C ARG A 857 44.61 36.22 13.45
N THR A 858 44.42 35.37 14.45
CA THR A 858 44.16 33.94 14.26
C THR A 858 42.82 33.72 13.57
N THR A 859 42.65 32.54 12.98
CA THR A 859 41.40 32.13 12.31
C THR A 859 40.22 32.20 13.28
N GLN A 860 40.39 31.70 14.51
CA GLN A 860 39.32 31.71 15.52
C GLN A 860 38.92 33.13 15.95
N GLU A 861 39.87 34.05 16.08
CA GLU A 861 39.56 35.46 16.37
C GLU A 861 38.72 36.09 15.25
N TRP A 862 39.03 35.79 13.98
CA TRP A 862 38.20 36.26 12.87
C TRP A 862 36.81 35.65 12.85
N LEU A 863 36.67 34.35 13.10
CA LEU A 863 35.36 33.71 13.25
C LEU A 863 34.52 34.44 14.31
N ASN A 864 35.12 34.75 15.46
CA ASN A 864 34.44 35.47 16.54
C ASN A 864 34.05 36.91 16.16
N ILE A 865 34.89 37.62 15.39
CA ILE A 865 34.61 38.99 14.93
C ILE A 865 33.46 39.03 13.90
N LEU A 866 33.40 38.01 13.05
CA LEU A 866 32.43 37.91 11.97
C LEU A 866 31.10 37.29 12.41
N GLU A 867 31.07 36.64 13.58
CA GLU A 867 29.85 36.07 14.17
C GLU A 867 28.72 37.09 14.27
N GLY A 868 27.53 36.70 13.79
CA GLY A 868 26.34 37.56 13.75
C GLY A 868 26.41 38.74 12.79
N SER A 869 27.46 38.90 11.97
CA SER A 869 27.60 40.04 11.04
C SER A 869 26.68 40.02 9.82
N GLY A 870 26.12 38.85 9.48
CA GLY A 870 25.39 38.64 8.23
C GLY A 870 26.29 38.47 6.99
N LEU A 871 27.62 38.53 7.15
CA LEU A 871 28.59 38.18 6.10
C LEU A 871 28.71 36.65 6.00
N PRO A 872 28.78 36.06 4.79
CA PRO A 872 29.22 34.67 4.63
C PRO A 872 30.72 34.52 4.87
N TYR A 873 31.11 33.70 5.84
CA TYR A 873 32.51 33.36 6.14
C TYR A 873 32.65 31.91 6.60
N ALA A 874 33.84 31.34 6.46
CA ALA A 874 34.16 30.01 7.00
C ALA A 874 35.67 29.84 7.20
N ALA A 875 36.08 29.05 8.20
CA ALA A 875 37.45 28.54 8.24
C ALA A 875 37.63 27.46 7.15
N VAL A 876 38.82 27.42 6.53
CA VAL A 876 39.17 26.34 5.60
C VAL A 876 39.68 25.15 6.41
N ASN A 877 38.82 24.17 6.66
CA ASN A 877 39.13 22.99 7.48
C ASN A 877 39.74 21.84 6.65
N ASP A 878 40.53 20.99 7.31
CA ASP A 878 40.83 19.65 6.80
C ASP A 878 39.66 18.67 7.05
N VAL A 879 39.81 17.42 6.59
CA VAL A 879 38.75 16.40 6.72
C VAL A 879 38.49 16.04 8.18
N LEU A 880 39.53 15.94 9.02
CA LEU A 880 39.37 15.56 10.43
C LEU A 880 38.65 16.66 11.22
N GLY A 881 38.99 17.92 10.98
CA GLY A 881 38.30 19.09 11.51
C GLY A 881 36.84 19.12 11.07
N THR A 882 36.57 18.84 9.79
CA THR A 882 35.19 18.76 9.26
C THR A 882 34.36 17.67 9.95
N LEU A 883 34.92 16.47 10.16
CA LEU A 883 34.25 15.38 10.86
C LEU A 883 34.02 15.66 12.36
N ASN A 884 34.87 16.50 12.96
CA ASN A 884 34.77 16.88 14.36
C ASN A 884 33.99 18.18 14.62
N HIS A 885 33.64 18.91 13.57
CA HIS A 885 32.93 20.19 13.64
C HIS A 885 31.60 20.06 14.39
N GLU A 886 31.27 21.06 15.21
CA GLU A 886 30.08 21.05 16.06
C GLU A 886 28.81 20.85 15.24
N HIS A 887 28.68 21.59 14.13
CA HIS A 887 27.54 21.42 13.21
C HIS A 887 27.44 20.01 12.61
N THR A 888 28.56 19.38 12.22
CA THR A 888 28.57 18.01 11.67
C THR A 888 28.03 17.01 12.69
N LYS A 889 28.47 17.13 13.95
CA LYS A 889 28.00 16.30 15.06
C LYS A 889 26.53 16.56 15.39
N ALA A 890 26.12 17.83 15.51
CA ALA A 890 24.75 18.23 15.79
C ALA A 890 23.76 17.75 14.71
N ARG A 891 24.21 17.61 13.47
CA ARG A 891 23.42 17.09 12.34
C ARG A 891 23.44 15.56 12.23
N GLY A 892 24.12 14.86 13.13
CA GLY A 892 24.20 13.39 13.17
C GLY A 892 24.88 12.80 11.94
N MET A 893 25.87 13.50 11.36
CA MET A 893 26.50 13.10 10.10
C MET A 893 27.55 12.00 10.27
N VAL A 894 28.08 11.78 11.48
CA VAL A 894 28.95 10.65 11.81
C VAL A 894 28.18 9.71 12.73
N GLN A 895 28.02 8.46 12.31
CA GLN A 895 27.31 7.42 13.05
C GLN A 895 28.24 6.24 13.33
N GLU A 896 28.02 5.56 14.45
CA GLU A 896 28.73 4.34 14.82
C GLU A 896 27.88 3.13 14.46
N ILE A 897 28.51 2.11 13.88
CA ILE A 897 27.89 0.84 13.52
C ILE A 897 28.81 -0.32 13.90
N ASP A 898 28.23 -1.46 14.27
CA ASP A 898 28.96 -2.70 14.50
C ASP A 898 29.17 -3.46 13.19
N HIS A 899 30.43 -3.59 12.76
CA HIS A 899 30.81 -4.38 11.59
C HIS A 899 31.19 -5.83 12.01
N PRO A 900 30.71 -6.87 11.31
CA PRO A 900 30.90 -8.26 11.72
C PRO A 900 32.35 -8.67 11.98
N SER A 901 33.29 -8.18 11.16
CA SER A 901 34.71 -8.52 11.28
C SER A 901 35.59 -7.41 11.89
N CYS A 902 35.12 -6.16 11.96
CA CYS A 902 35.93 -5.00 12.39
C CYS A 902 35.47 -4.40 13.74
N GLY A 903 34.35 -4.89 14.28
CA GLY A 903 33.69 -4.34 15.48
C GLY A 903 33.13 -2.93 15.23
N PRO A 904 33.05 -2.08 16.26
CA PRO A 904 32.54 -0.72 16.12
C PRO A 904 33.40 0.11 15.15
N ILE A 905 32.76 0.67 14.12
CA ILE A 905 33.35 1.59 13.15
C ILE A 905 32.48 2.84 12.98
N LYS A 906 33.09 3.95 12.56
CA LYS A 906 32.38 5.20 12.25
C LYS A 906 32.18 5.35 10.76
N VAL A 907 30.96 5.70 10.36
CA VAL A 907 30.54 5.91 8.96
C VAL A 907 29.76 7.21 8.80
N LEU A 908 29.67 7.70 7.57
CA LEU A 908 28.87 8.87 7.24
C LEU A 908 27.38 8.54 7.09
N SER A 909 26.53 9.32 7.75
CA SER A 909 25.08 9.27 7.66
C SER A 909 24.58 9.77 6.29
N PRO A 910 23.39 9.33 5.82
CA PRO A 910 22.69 10.00 4.72
C PRO A 910 22.50 11.51 4.99
N PRO A 911 22.80 12.38 4.00
CA PRO A 911 22.82 13.83 4.22
C PRO A 911 21.44 14.48 4.26
N VAL A 912 20.43 13.88 3.61
CA VAL A 912 19.07 14.44 3.54
C VAL A 912 18.30 14.07 4.81
N LYS A 913 17.68 15.07 5.44
CA LYS A 913 16.79 14.88 6.59
C LYS A 913 15.36 15.14 6.13
N TYR A 914 14.51 14.14 6.27
CA TYR A 914 13.13 14.17 5.80
C TYR A 914 12.20 14.55 6.95
N SER A 915 11.11 15.24 6.65
CA SER A 915 10.08 15.57 7.65
C SER A 915 9.21 14.37 8.02
N ASN A 916 9.00 13.46 7.05
CA ASN A 916 8.02 12.37 7.16
C ASN A 916 8.64 10.97 6.99
N ALA A 917 9.96 10.87 6.84
CA ALA A 917 10.68 9.61 6.66
C ALA A 917 11.96 9.60 7.49
N ASP A 918 12.43 8.42 7.88
CA ASP A 918 13.66 8.25 8.65
C ASP A 918 14.62 7.27 7.96
N PRO A 919 15.35 7.70 6.90
CA PRO A 919 16.34 6.85 6.25
C PRO A 919 17.53 6.61 7.19
N SER A 920 17.67 5.37 7.65
CA SER A 920 18.71 4.95 8.58
C SER A 920 19.74 3.99 7.95
N ILE A 921 20.88 3.83 8.64
CA ILE A 921 21.84 2.76 8.35
C ILE A 921 21.30 1.48 9.03
N ARG A 922 20.68 0.62 8.23
CA ARG A 922 20.01 -0.62 8.64
C ARG A 922 20.98 -1.79 8.79
N SER A 923 22.02 -1.83 7.96
CA SER A 923 23.05 -2.87 8.01
C SER A 923 24.44 -2.31 7.71
N PRO A 924 25.50 -2.90 8.30
CA PRO A 924 26.87 -2.54 7.97
C PRO A 924 27.20 -2.92 6.52
N PRO A 925 28.28 -2.36 5.95
CA PRO A 925 28.86 -2.90 4.71
C PRO A 925 29.10 -4.42 4.85
N PRO A 926 28.72 -5.24 3.87
CA PRO A 926 28.77 -6.69 4.01
C PRO A 926 30.18 -7.25 3.77
N LEU A 927 30.48 -8.39 4.38
CA LEU A 927 31.64 -9.22 4.01
C LEU A 927 31.46 -9.76 2.57
N LEU A 928 32.58 -10.19 1.96
CA LEU A 928 32.54 -10.79 0.63
C LEU A 928 31.64 -12.03 0.62
N GLY A 929 30.59 -11.98 -0.21
CA GLY A 929 29.66 -13.08 -0.39
C GLY A 929 28.87 -13.43 0.88
N GLU A 930 28.81 -12.54 1.87
CA GLU A 930 28.13 -12.79 3.15
C GLU A 930 26.70 -13.27 2.98
N HIS A 931 26.03 -12.76 1.95
CA HIS A 931 24.64 -13.02 1.66
C HIS A 931 24.47 -13.88 0.39
N THR A 932 25.54 -14.52 -0.11
CA THR A 932 25.46 -15.38 -1.31
C THR A 932 24.43 -16.47 -1.13
N ASP A 933 24.51 -17.19 -0.01
CA ASP A 933 23.60 -18.28 0.29
C ASP A 933 22.18 -17.73 0.42
N GLU A 934 21.98 -16.70 1.26
CA GLU A 934 20.67 -16.05 1.47
C GLU A 934 20.05 -15.55 0.16
N VAL A 935 20.80 -14.89 -0.71
CA VAL A 935 20.27 -14.34 -1.96
C VAL A 935 19.91 -15.45 -2.95
N LEU A 936 20.76 -16.46 -3.09
CA LEU A 936 20.49 -17.58 -3.99
C LEU A 936 19.35 -18.47 -3.49
N GLU A 937 19.20 -18.57 -2.17
CA GLU A 937 18.10 -19.22 -1.48
C GLU A 937 16.82 -18.38 -1.66
N ASP A 938 16.76 -17.19 -1.09
CA ASP A 938 15.53 -16.40 -0.96
C ASP A 938 15.04 -15.77 -2.27
N VAL A 939 15.95 -15.34 -3.14
CA VAL A 939 15.60 -14.56 -4.35
C VAL A 939 15.60 -15.44 -5.60
N VAL A 940 16.60 -16.32 -5.74
CA VAL A 940 16.74 -17.18 -6.93
C VAL A 940 16.04 -18.54 -6.73
N GLY A 941 15.90 -19.02 -5.49
CA GLY A 941 15.25 -20.29 -5.18
C GLY A 941 16.11 -21.53 -5.44
N LEU A 942 17.44 -21.41 -5.34
CA LEU A 942 18.37 -22.54 -5.48
C LEU A 942 18.37 -23.42 -4.23
N SER A 943 18.46 -24.74 -4.42
CA SER A 943 18.60 -25.68 -3.29
C SER A 943 19.98 -25.59 -2.64
N ARG A 944 20.06 -25.94 -1.35
CA ARG A 944 21.34 -26.02 -0.63
C ARG A 944 22.36 -26.90 -1.35
N GLU A 945 21.92 -28.03 -1.90
CA GLU A 945 22.78 -28.93 -2.67
C GLU A 945 23.33 -28.25 -3.93
N ARG A 946 22.49 -27.50 -4.65
CA ARG A 946 22.90 -26.74 -5.83
C ARG A 946 23.89 -25.64 -5.45
N ILE A 947 23.65 -24.93 -4.35
CA ILE A 947 24.55 -23.89 -3.84
C ILE A 947 25.90 -24.49 -3.46
N LEU A 948 25.92 -25.60 -2.73
CA LEU A 948 27.16 -26.32 -2.40
C LEU A 948 27.91 -26.77 -3.67
N SER A 949 27.18 -27.23 -4.69
CA SER A 949 27.76 -27.57 -5.99
C SER A 949 28.36 -26.34 -6.70
N LEU A 950 27.68 -25.20 -6.68
CA LEU A 950 28.15 -23.96 -7.28
C LEU A 950 29.39 -23.41 -6.56
N LYS A 951 29.44 -23.49 -5.22
CA LYS A 951 30.64 -23.16 -4.42
C LYS A 951 31.81 -24.05 -4.79
N ALA A 952 31.58 -25.37 -4.86
CA ALA A 952 32.62 -26.32 -5.22
C ALA A 952 33.20 -26.08 -6.64
N LYS A 953 32.40 -25.49 -7.53
CA LYS A 953 32.81 -25.11 -8.89
C LYS A 953 33.44 -23.70 -8.98
N GLY A 954 33.45 -22.93 -7.89
CA GLY A 954 33.89 -21.52 -7.90
C GLY A 954 32.94 -20.58 -8.64
N VAL A 955 31.70 -21.00 -8.93
CA VAL A 955 30.68 -20.12 -9.54
C VAL A 955 30.24 -19.07 -8.54
N ILE A 956 30.23 -19.39 -7.25
CA ILE A 956 29.82 -18.51 -6.16
C ILE A 956 30.80 -18.63 -4.98
N ALA A 957 30.76 -17.64 -4.06
CA ALA A 957 31.64 -17.55 -2.89
C ALA A 957 31.33 -18.57 -1.79
#